data_AF-A0AAQ4DKZ7-F1
#
_entry.id   AF-A0AAQ4DKZ7-F1
#
_cell.length_a   1.000
_cell.length_b   1.000
_cell.length_c   1.000
_cell.angle_alpha   90.00
_cell.angle_beta   90.00
_cell.angle_gamma   90.00
#
_symmetry.space_group_name_H-M   'P 1'
#
loop_
_entity.id
_entity.type
_entity.pdbx_description
1 polymer ?
#
loop_
_entity_poly.entity_id
_entity_poly.type
_entity_poly.pdbx_seq_one_letter_code
_entity_poly.pdbx_strand_id
1 'polypeptide(L)'
;MDGHFLGNEGWTYCVDFPFTYTPEKRWNSMVRRRKWVRYRRYVATDRWAEIEGIHSDPVLEPVVDVSIGGIEIPGGDCEHIAVWVVTVLGRVLFREGVTRLCPEGTSWTPVPVPENSEVSQVSVGRTGLTWAVAWNGNALVRLGVSRSNYIGTEWTEVSAPDPEEKLLQVAVGQHMVWAVGRNGTVWFRKGIRSEDLGCRASVTGSGWVRMIGTMAMISVGPNDQVWGITREDRQLCLRTGVTLEETSGREWKEIAAPFWNAPSRTASVSSLTSLGSLRLGTPLHVTAAAAEHGDDLVPLTPERKKMFHHSSQSGSPSGDVAAATKQECRDSPINHSPGYSTSGEVLSCMRSTYPEDWSNALAHDVVGSITWSWVSGTACTIDFVAPLPNWFSPTGSAVDGAIRHVENAEWRRLVLHRLRDRQKRETENFSYDSAIEKSTWVKSANAHLWRDSHPCQWVRCRLELERLGTEGEACDLALLRLLYRHASSDRKMALNLAEVTSACDLSDRERRLLGIYTQTLNEKHSYIKLAFGTDRELEDWIATLNLVVLGMRGMHDGAVQPGAAWGVAERGHVFVHDVDITQSHIDDMAMTDISWRHLGGGHFQMVESCPAGVTWALGNNKTAWAYTGGYGGGVFKGVTGHNVRVGPMSDMKCVYIYENQRWNPISGFAPRGLLTDRYMWSDASGLVECTKEKTKLDSIHWHWTALSSKYPEIDC
;
A
#
# COMPACT_ATOMS: atom_id res chain seq x y z
N MET A 1 29.61 -16.49 15.59
CA MET A 1 31.06 -16.34 15.73
C MET A 1 31.66 -16.35 14.33
N ASP A 2 32.53 -15.38 14.09
CA ASP A 2 33.63 -15.30 13.13
C ASP A 2 33.34 -15.43 11.63
N GLY A 3 32.97 -14.29 11.02
CA GLY A 3 33.08 -14.08 9.58
C GLY A 3 34.38 -13.37 9.22
N HIS A 4 35.26 -14.05 8.49
CA HIS A 4 36.50 -13.52 7.90
C HIS A 4 36.77 -14.31 6.61
N PHE A 5 37.22 -13.78 5.46
CA PHE A 5 37.60 -12.45 4.93
C PHE A 5 37.51 -12.57 3.38
N LEU A 6 37.41 -11.47 2.61
CA LEU A 6 38.31 -11.12 1.46
C LEU A 6 37.75 -10.02 0.52
N GLY A 7 38.56 -8.95 0.31
CA GLY A 7 38.55 -8.06 -0.87
C GLY A 7 38.08 -6.60 -0.69
N ASN A 8 39.01 -5.66 -0.39
CA ASN A 8 38.80 -4.24 -0.03
C ASN A 8 37.89 -4.05 1.20
N GLU A 9 38.11 -3.06 2.06
CA GLU A 9 37.28 -2.84 3.28
C GLU A 9 35.82 -2.39 3.00
N GLY A 10 35.25 -2.78 1.85
CA GLY A 10 33.96 -2.33 1.32
C GLY A 10 34.00 -0.93 0.72
N TRP A 11 35.19 -0.36 0.48
CA TRP A 11 35.32 0.98 -0.10
C TRP A 11 35.14 0.97 -1.61
N THR A 12 34.30 1.88 -2.09
CA THR A 12 34.23 2.30 -3.48
C THR A 12 34.64 3.75 -3.60
N TYR A 13 35.09 4.14 -4.79
CA TYR A 13 35.81 5.37 -5.04
C TYR A 13 35.10 6.20 -6.10
N CYS A 14 35.19 7.51 -5.95
CA CYS A 14 34.62 8.45 -6.89
C CYS A 14 35.52 9.67 -7.07
N VAL A 15 35.41 10.33 -8.22
CA VAL A 15 36.16 11.54 -8.53
C VAL A 15 35.68 12.70 -7.67
N ASP A 16 34.36 12.88 -7.53
CA ASP A 16 33.73 13.84 -6.59
C ASP A 16 32.27 13.42 -6.32
N PHE A 17 31.60 14.07 -5.36
CA PHE A 17 30.15 13.87 -5.15
C PHE A 17 29.32 14.69 -6.16
N PRO A 18 28.12 14.24 -6.58
CA PRO A 18 27.57 12.89 -6.58
C PRO A 18 27.77 12.26 -7.97
N PHE A 19 28.75 11.36 -8.12
CA PHE A 19 28.98 10.59 -9.35
C PHE A 19 29.07 9.09 -9.02
N THR A 20 28.95 8.25 -10.05
CA THR A 20 29.00 6.78 -9.99
C THR A 20 30.23 6.28 -9.23
N TYR A 21 30.02 5.43 -8.22
CA TYR A 21 31.11 4.85 -7.43
C TYR A 21 31.68 3.61 -8.11
N THR A 22 33.02 3.50 -8.14
CA THR A 22 33.71 2.34 -8.72
C THR A 22 34.48 1.56 -7.65
N PRO A 23 34.55 0.21 -7.73
CA PRO A 23 35.35 -0.60 -6.79
C PRO A 23 36.84 -0.25 -6.82
N GLU A 24 37.34 0.16 -7.98
CA GLU A 24 38.75 0.48 -8.19
C GLU A 24 39.07 1.94 -7.84
N LYS A 25 40.15 2.14 -7.08
CA LYS A 25 40.69 3.46 -6.79
C LYS A 25 41.47 3.97 -8.02
N ARG A 26 41.07 5.14 -8.54
CA ARG A 26 41.78 5.84 -9.62
C ARG A 26 42.66 6.95 -9.05
N TRP A 27 43.57 7.47 -9.87
CA TRP A 27 44.49 8.54 -9.48
C TRP A 27 43.76 9.84 -9.09
N ASN A 28 42.58 10.08 -9.65
CA ASN A 28 41.73 11.23 -9.39
C ASN A 28 40.60 10.94 -8.39
N SER A 29 40.63 9.80 -7.68
CA SER A 29 39.62 9.48 -6.67
C SER A 29 39.78 10.38 -5.44
N MET A 30 38.95 11.41 -5.33
CA MET A 30 38.96 12.33 -4.19
C MET A 30 37.97 11.94 -3.09
N VAL A 31 37.08 10.99 -3.38
CA VAL A 31 36.05 10.52 -2.46
C VAL A 31 36.07 8.99 -2.39
N ARG A 32 35.82 8.44 -1.20
CA ARG A 32 35.48 7.04 -1.03
C ARG A 32 34.25 6.86 -0.15
N ARG A 33 33.47 5.82 -0.42
CA ARG A 33 32.25 5.49 0.31
C ARG A 33 32.19 3.98 0.59
N ARG A 34 31.60 3.58 1.71
CA ARG A 34 31.26 2.17 1.99
C ARG A 34 29.86 2.03 2.54
N LYS A 35 29.16 0.96 2.13
CA LYS A 35 27.79 0.66 2.55
C LYS A 35 27.80 -0.22 3.81
N TRP A 36 27.18 0.28 4.87
CA TRP A 36 26.92 -0.47 6.09
C TRP A 36 25.48 -0.95 6.11
N VAL A 37 25.30 -2.24 6.32
CA VAL A 37 24.00 -2.86 6.54
C VAL A 37 23.82 -3.04 8.04
N ARG A 38 22.89 -2.30 8.61
CA ARG A 38 22.51 -2.42 10.02
C ARG A 38 21.15 -3.08 10.11
N TYR A 39 20.94 -3.94 11.08
CA TYR A 39 19.67 -4.63 11.26
C TYR A 39 18.93 -4.08 12.47
N ARG A 40 17.62 -3.90 12.31
CA ARG A 40 16.67 -3.57 13.37
C ARG A 40 15.62 -4.66 13.45
N ARG A 41 15.20 -4.96 14.67
CA ARG A 41 14.20 -5.98 14.97
C ARG A 41 12.95 -5.32 15.53
N TYR A 42 11.80 -5.60 14.92
CA TYR A 42 10.50 -5.32 15.49
C TYR A 42 10.17 -6.40 16.51
N VAL A 43 9.69 -5.99 17.68
CA VAL A 43 9.21 -6.90 18.73
C VAL A 43 7.92 -6.35 19.30
N ALA A 44 6.83 -7.10 19.14
CA ALA A 44 5.53 -6.73 19.68
C ALA A 44 4.73 -7.95 20.14
N THR A 45 3.56 -7.67 20.71
CA THR A 45 2.50 -8.65 20.93
C THR A 45 1.36 -8.26 20.01
N ASP A 46 0.93 -9.11 19.10
CA ASP A 46 0.14 -8.76 17.92
C ASP A 46 -0.83 -9.87 17.48
N ARG A 47 -1.68 -9.60 16.48
CA ARG A 47 -2.76 -10.50 16.01
C ARG A 47 -2.34 -11.47 14.92
N TRP A 48 -1.08 -11.88 14.98
CA TRP A 48 -0.44 -12.70 13.96
C TRP A 48 0.22 -13.90 14.63
N ALA A 49 -0.09 -15.09 14.13
CA ALA A 49 0.55 -16.33 14.55
C ALA A 49 1.67 -16.67 13.57
N GLU A 50 2.85 -16.99 14.11
CA GLU A 50 3.98 -17.44 13.29
C GLU A 50 3.66 -18.80 12.68
N ILE A 51 3.90 -18.95 11.39
CA ILE A 51 3.70 -20.20 10.67
C ILE A 51 5.04 -20.93 10.64
N GLU A 52 5.01 -22.22 10.92
CA GLU A 52 6.20 -23.07 10.90
C GLU A 52 6.94 -22.94 9.56
N GLY A 53 8.23 -22.60 9.64
CA GLY A 53 9.10 -22.46 8.47
C GLY A 53 9.29 -23.78 7.72
N ILE A 54 9.74 -23.69 6.47
CA ILE A 54 10.04 -24.87 5.64
C ILE A 54 11.22 -25.67 6.23
N HIS A 55 12.18 -24.96 6.82
CA HIS A 55 13.30 -25.53 7.56
C HIS A 55 13.34 -24.93 8.96
N SER A 56 14.04 -25.62 9.87
CA SER A 56 14.29 -25.14 11.23
C SER A 56 15.08 -23.83 11.26
N ASP A 57 15.99 -23.62 10.31
CA ASP A 57 16.65 -22.34 10.09
C ASP A 57 15.93 -21.58 8.97
N PRO A 58 15.21 -20.48 9.28
CA PRO A 58 14.41 -19.74 8.30
C PRO A 58 15.26 -19.05 7.23
N VAL A 59 16.58 -18.94 7.43
CA VAL A 59 17.51 -18.29 6.49
C VAL A 59 17.90 -19.21 5.34
N LEU A 60 17.80 -20.53 5.50
CA LEU A 60 18.20 -21.50 4.49
C LEU A 60 17.33 -21.42 3.23
N GLU A 61 16.04 -21.19 3.42
CA GLU A 61 15.09 -21.14 2.32
C GLU A 61 13.89 -20.24 2.64
N PRO A 62 14.10 -18.92 2.55
CA PRO A 62 13.04 -17.96 2.80
C PRO A 62 11.93 -18.04 1.75
N VAL A 63 10.71 -17.79 2.21
CA VAL A 63 9.52 -17.63 1.35
C VAL A 63 9.56 -16.23 0.71
N VAL A 64 9.30 -16.15 -0.59
CA VAL A 64 9.32 -14.90 -1.36
C VAL A 64 7.94 -14.47 -1.83
N ASP A 65 6.99 -15.40 -1.94
CA ASP A 65 5.62 -15.13 -2.36
C ASP A 65 4.64 -16.13 -1.73
N VAL A 66 3.40 -15.70 -1.54
CA VAL A 66 2.29 -16.50 -0.98
C VAL A 66 1.01 -16.19 -1.75
N SER A 67 0.15 -17.18 -1.94
CA SER A 67 -1.20 -16.98 -2.48
C SER A 67 -2.21 -17.91 -1.83
N ILE A 68 -3.41 -17.39 -1.58
CA ILE A 68 -4.51 -18.08 -0.90
C ILE A 68 -5.74 -18.10 -1.81
N GLY A 69 -6.36 -19.27 -1.97
CA GLY A 69 -7.52 -19.44 -2.84
C GLY A 69 -8.13 -20.84 -2.69
N GLY A 70 -8.70 -21.37 -3.77
CA GLY A 70 -9.20 -22.76 -3.82
C GLY A 70 -10.39 -23.08 -2.91
N ILE A 71 -11.02 -22.06 -2.33
CA ILE A 71 -12.17 -22.20 -1.40
C ILE A 71 -13.44 -22.76 -2.07
N GLU A 72 -13.51 -22.69 -3.39
CA GLU A 72 -14.66 -23.09 -4.21
C GLU A 72 -14.22 -23.99 -5.37
N ILE A 73 -13.29 -24.92 -5.10
CA ILE A 73 -12.95 -25.96 -6.08
C ILE A 73 -14.24 -26.72 -6.45
N PRO A 74 -14.58 -26.86 -7.75
CA PRO A 74 -15.82 -27.48 -8.17
C PRO A 74 -16.07 -28.86 -7.55
N GLY A 75 -17.12 -28.95 -6.73
CA GLY A 75 -17.50 -30.17 -6.01
C GLY A 75 -16.58 -30.57 -4.85
N GLY A 76 -15.68 -29.68 -4.41
CA GLY A 76 -14.82 -29.85 -3.24
C GLY A 76 -15.48 -29.44 -1.92
N ASP A 77 -14.78 -29.72 -0.82
CA ASP A 77 -15.03 -29.20 0.52
C ASP A 77 -14.70 -27.70 0.60
N CYS A 78 -15.65 -26.90 1.10
CA CYS A 78 -15.55 -25.45 1.27
C CYS A 78 -14.74 -25.02 2.50
N GLU A 79 -14.44 -25.95 3.41
CA GLU A 79 -13.56 -25.68 4.55
C GLU A 79 -12.07 -25.83 4.21
N HIS A 80 -11.75 -26.49 3.11
CA HIS A 80 -10.38 -26.64 2.63
C HIS A 80 -9.95 -25.41 1.84
N ILE A 81 -8.81 -24.82 2.22
CA ILE A 81 -8.28 -23.59 1.62
C ILE A 81 -6.92 -23.92 0.99
N ALA A 82 -6.77 -23.60 -0.29
CA ALA A 82 -5.51 -23.82 -1.00
C ALA A 82 -4.54 -22.66 -0.71
N VAL A 83 -3.42 -22.96 -0.07
CA VAL A 83 -2.34 -21.99 0.14
C VAL A 83 -1.07 -22.48 -0.54
N TRP A 84 -0.53 -21.62 -1.41
CA TRP A 84 0.67 -21.86 -2.18
C TRP A 84 1.75 -20.87 -1.76
N VAL A 85 2.99 -21.33 -1.67
CA VAL A 85 4.15 -20.47 -1.41
C VAL A 85 5.27 -20.75 -2.41
N VAL A 86 6.08 -19.72 -2.66
CA VAL A 86 7.29 -19.81 -3.48
C VAL A 86 8.49 -19.45 -2.62
N THR A 87 9.59 -20.17 -2.78
CA THR A 87 10.84 -19.90 -2.05
C THR A 87 11.86 -19.16 -2.91
N VAL A 88 12.88 -18.59 -2.26
CA VAL A 88 14.00 -17.93 -2.97
C VAL A 88 14.78 -18.89 -3.89
N LEU A 89 14.66 -20.20 -3.68
CA LEU A 89 15.26 -21.22 -4.54
C LEU A 89 14.37 -21.56 -5.75
N GLY A 90 13.24 -20.86 -5.92
CA GLY A 90 12.29 -21.08 -6.99
C GLY A 90 11.44 -22.34 -6.84
N ARG A 91 11.39 -22.93 -5.65
CA ARG A 91 10.54 -24.09 -5.34
C ARG A 91 9.13 -23.63 -4.99
N VAL A 92 8.15 -24.45 -5.35
CA VAL A 92 6.75 -24.24 -5.02
C VAL A 92 6.33 -25.25 -3.94
N LEU A 93 5.67 -24.79 -2.88
CA LEU A 93 5.11 -25.65 -1.84
C LEU A 93 3.63 -25.34 -1.64
N PHE A 94 2.88 -26.37 -1.28
CA PHE A 94 1.49 -26.31 -0.88
C PHE A 94 1.40 -26.48 0.64
N ARG A 95 0.59 -25.66 1.32
CA ARG A 95 0.34 -25.82 2.76
C ARG A 95 -0.91 -26.68 2.96
N GLU A 96 -0.73 -27.81 3.62
CA GLU A 96 -1.81 -28.73 3.97
C GLU A 96 -2.57 -28.26 5.21
N GLY A 97 -3.83 -28.68 5.34
CA GLY A 97 -4.62 -28.52 6.56
C GLY A 97 -5.08 -27.09 6.85
N VAL A 98 -4.94 -26.16 5.89
CA VAL A 98 -5.43 -24.79 6.07
C VAL A 98 -6.95 -24.79 6.00
N THR A 99 -7.56 -24.30 7.08
CA THR A 99 -9.02 -24.15 7.23
C THR A 99 -9.33 -22.86 7.97
N ARG A 100 -10.60 -22.46 8.08
CA ARG A 100 -11.01 -21.30 8.88
C ARG A 100 -10.65 -21.42 10.35
N LEU A 101 -10.60 -22.64 10.87
CA LEU A 101 -10.30 -22.94 12.28
C LEU A 101 -8.81 -23.22 12.53
N CYS A 102 -8.06 -23.51 11.47
CA CYS A 102 -6.60 -23.70 11.51
C CYS A 102 -5.98 -22.90 10.35
N PRO A 103 -5.94 -21.56 10.45
CA PRO A 103 -5.43 -20.71 9.38
C PRO A 103 -3.93 -20.92 9.13
N GLU A 104 -3.17 -21.42 10.10
CA GLU A 104 -1.74 -21.74 9.95
C GLU A 104 -1.48 -23.00 9.10
N GLY A 105 -2.48 -23.90 9.01
CA GLY A 105 -2.31 -25.24 8.44
C GLY A 105 -1.31 -26.11 9.22
N THR A 106 -1.00 -27.29 8.69
CA THR A 106 -0.28 -28.34 9.42
C THR A 106 1.09 -28.69 8.86
N SER A 107 1.26 -28.71 7.54
CA SER A 107 2.51 -29.22 6.94
C SER A 107 2.75 -28.70 5.52
N TRP A 108 4.01 -28.76 5.08
CA TRP A 108 4.43 -28.35 3.73
C TRP A 108 4.56 -29.54 2.79
N THR A 109 3.90 -29.48 1.64
CA THR A 109 4.01 -30.46 0.55
C THR A 109 4.75 -29.81 -0.63
N PRO A 110 5.96 -30.27 -1.01
CA PRO A 110 6.66 -29.73 -2.17
C PRO A 110 5.96 -30.12 -3.46
N VAL A 111 5.77 -29.16 -4.37
CA VAL A 111 5.16 -29.38 -5.68
C VAL A 111 6.25 -29.29 -6.76
N PRO A 112 6.55 -30.40 -7.47
CA PRO A 112 7.58 -30.39 -8.51
C PRO A 112 7.27 -29.36 -9.60
N VAL A 113 8.29 -28.59 -9.97
CA VAL A 113 8.26 -27.66 -11.10
C VAL A 113 9.04 -28.24 -12.28
N PRO A 114 8.68 -27.93 -13.54
CA PRO A 114 9.44 -28.37 -14.71
C PRO A 114 10.90 -27.90 -14.64
N GLU A 115 11.81 -28.63 -15.28
CA GLU A 115 13.22 -28.26 -15.35
C GLU A 115 13.40 -26.88 -16.00
N ASN A 116 14.31 -26.06 -15.46
CA ASN A 116 14.59 -24.68 -15.90
C ASN A 116 13.39 -23.72 -15.82
N SER A 117 12.42 -24.04 -14.96
CA SER A 117 11.21 -23.23 -14.73
C SER A 117 11.05 -22.87 -13.25
N GLU A 118 12.15 -22.47 -12.60
CA GLU A 118 12.16 -21.96 -11.23
C GLU A 118 11.16 -20.82 -11.08
N VAL A 119 10.33 -20.87 -10.04
CA VAL A 119 9.19 -19.96 -9.88
C VAL A 119 9.57 -18.71 -9.09
N SER A 120 9.12 -17.53 -9.51
CA SER A 120 9.24 -16.29 -8.73
C SER A 120 7.96 -15.88 -8.01
N GLN A 121 6.79 -16.26 -8.53
CA GLN A 121 5.49 -15.79 -8.06
C GLN A 121 4.39 -16.81 -8.38
N VAL A 122 3.40 -16.97 -7.52
CA VAL A 122 2.25 -17.87 -7.67
C VAL A 122 0.94 -17.14 -7.34
N SER A 123 -0.13 -17.47 -8.05
CA SER A 123 -1.48 -16.95 -7.77
C SER A 123 -2.51 -18.05 -7.94
N VAL A 124 -3.39 -18.21 -6.95
CA VAL A 124 -4.52 -19.14 -6.97
C VAL A 124 -5.85 -18.39 -6.84
N GLY A 125 -6.78 -18.67 -7.75
CA GLY A 125 -8.14 -18.12 -7.70
C GLY A 125 -9.06 -18.92 -6.78
N ARG A 126 -10.28 -18.42 -6.54
CA ARG A 126 -11.29 -19.07 -5.68
C ARG A 126 -11.62 -20.50 -6.09
N THR A 127 -11.68 -20.75 -7.40
CA THR A 127 -11.99 -22.06 -7.98
C THR A 127 -10.84 -23.05 -7.94
N GLY A 128 -9.65 -22.64 -7.48
CA GLY A 128 -8.43 -23.47 -7.53
C GLY A 128 -7.67 -23.39 -8.84
N LEU A 129 -8.07 -22.50 -9.77
CA LEU A 129 -7.23 -22.14 -10.91
C LEU A 129 -5.91 -21.55 -10.40
N THR A 130 -4.79 -22.21 -10.69
CA THR A 130 -3.46 -21.81 -10.19
C THR A 130 -2.52 -21.51 -11.35
N TRP A 131 -1.95 -20.31 -11.32
CA TRP A 131 -0.93 -19.84 -12.24
C TRP A 131 0.33 -19.43 -11.48
N ALA A 132 1.47 -19.49 -12.13
CA ALA A 132 2.74 -19.04 -11.59
C ALA A 132 3.57 -18.33 -12.68
N VAL A 133 4.55 -17.53 -12.26
CA VAL A 133 5.56 -16.92 -13.14
C VAL A 133 6.91 -17.50 -12.82
N ALA A 134 7.61 -18.01 -13.83
CA ALA A 134 8.98 -18.49 -13.72
C ALA A 134 10.01 -17.35 -13.86
N TRP A 135 11.24 -17.56 -13.38
CA TRP A 135 12.36 -16.61 -13.46
C TRP A 135 12.73 -16.25 -14.90
N ASN A 136 12.47 -17.16 -15.84
CA ASN A 136 12.64 -16.90 -17.26
C ASN A 136 11.63 -15.89 -17.82
N GLY A 137 10.53 -15.60 -17.10
CA GLY A 137 9.47 -14.67 -17.47
C GLY A 137 8.22 -15.31 -18.08
N ASN A 138 8.20 -16.63 -18.28
CA ASN A 138 7.03 -17.36 -18.77
C ASN A 138 6.07 -17.70 -17.64
N ALA A 139 4.80 -17.93 -18.00
CA ALA A 139 3.79 -18.38 -17.07
C ALA A 139 3.72 -19.91 -17.03
N LEU A 140 3.38 -20.46 -15.88
CA LEU A 140 3.05 -21.87 -15.69
C LEU A 140 1.60 -21.96 -15.20
N VAL A 141 0.86 -22.95 -15.70
CA VAL A 141 -0.53 -23.22 -15.30
C VAL A 141 -0.61 -24.61 -14.68
N ARG A 142 -1.21 -24.72 -13.51
CA ARG A 142 -1.41 -26.00 -12.84
C ARG A 142 -2.60 -26.74 -13.46
N LEU A 143 -2.40 -28.01 -13.79
CA LEU A 143 -3.43 -28.91 -14.33
C LEU A 143 -3.88 -29.93 -13.27
N GLY A 144 -5.06 -30.52 -13.48
CA GLY A 144 -5.55 -31.66 -12.67
C GLY A 144 -6.08 -31.31 -11.29
N VAL A 145 -6.26 -30.02 -10.98
CA VAL A 145 -6.91 -29.57 -9.74
C VAL A 145 -8.37 -30.03 -9.74
N SER A 146 -8.78 -30.72 -8.67
CA SER A 146 -10.12 -31.30 -8.54
C SER A 146 -10.48 -31.52 -7.07
N ARG A 147 -11.75 -31.82 -6.79
CA ARG A 147 -12.23 -32.17 -5.43
C ARG A 147 -11.50 -33.33 -4.75
N SER A 148 -10.86 -34.22 -5.52
CA SER A 148 -10.08 -35.35 -5.00
C SER A 148 -8.58 -35.08 -4.97
N ASN A 149 -8.12 -34.01 -5.62
CA ASN A 149 -6.73 -33.61 -5.69
C ASN A 149 -6.62 -32.08 -5.80
N TYR A 150 -6.57 -31.42 -4.63
CA TYR A 150 -6.51 -29.97 -4.51
C TYR A 150 -5.19 -29.36 -5.03
N ILE A 151 -4.10 -30.14 -5.00
CA ILE A 151 -2.78 -29.72 -5.50
C ILE A 151 -2.73 -29.79 -7.03
N GLY A 152 -3.52 -30.67 -7.63
CA GLY A 152 -3.44 -31.00 -9.06
C GLY A 152 -2.29 -31.94 -9.40
N THR A 153 -2.04 -32.17 -10.69
CA THR A 153 -1.14 -33.22 -11.18
C THR A 153 0.15 -32.67 -11.78
N GLU A 154 0.09 -31.70 -12.68
CA GLU A 154 1.26 -31.23 -13.45
C GLU A 154 1.20 -29.73 -13.78
N TRP A 155 2.32 -29.19 -14.26
CA TRP A 155 2.42 -27.82 -14.76
C TRP A 155 2.51 -27.82 -16.28
N THR A 156 1.83 -26.88 -16.93
CA THR A 156 2.02 -26.59 -18.35
C THR A 156 2.50 -25.16 -18.55
N GLU A 157 3.43 -24.96 -19.46
CA GLU A 157 3.96 -23.64 -19.78
C GLU A 157 3.03 -22.86 -20.72
N VAL A 158 2.94 -21.55 -20.48
CA VAL A 158 2.29 -20.55 -21.32
C VAL A 158 3.30 -19.43 -21.54
N SER A 159 3.67 -19.21 -22.80
CA SER A 159 4.67 -18.19 -23.16
C SER A 159 4.25 -16.79 -22.71
N ALA A 160 5.26 -15.99 -22.34
CA ALA A 160 5.10 -14.57 -22.08
C ALA A 160 4.44 -13.85 -23.28
N PRO A 161 3.76 -12.70 -23.05
CA PRO A 161 3.11 -11.94 -24.12
C PRO A 161 4.07 -11.45 -25.20
N ASP A 162 5.30 -11.11 -24.82
CA ASP A 162 6.36 -10.64 -25.69
C ASP A 162 7.69 -11.32 -25.29
N PRO A 163 8.48 -11.87 -26.24
CA PRO A 163 9.79 -12.45 -25.93
C PRO A 163 10.77 -11.48 -25.26
N GLU A 164 10.66 -10.18 -25.53
CA GLU A 164 11.50 -9.15 -24.92
C GLU A 164 10.93 -8.67 -23.57
N GLU A 165 9.62 -8.83 -23.35
CA GLU A 165 8.93 -8.39 -22.14
C GLU A 165 8.53 -9.57 -21.24
N LYS A 166 9.42 -9.90 -20.31
CA LYS A 166 9.22 -10.96 -19.32
C LYS A 166 8.12 -10.58 -18.33
N LEU A 167 7.30 -11.55 -17.93
CA LEU A 167 6.34 -11.38 -16.85
C LEU A 167 7.06 -11.19 -15.51
N LEU A 168 6.42 -10.40 -14.64
CA LEU A 168 6.79 -10.20 -13.25
C LEU A 168 5.79 -10.88 -12.31
N GLN A 169 4.50 -10.75 -12.60
CA GLN A 169 3.41 -11.22 -11.75
C GLN A 169 2.22 -11.67 -12.61
N VAL A 170 1.50 -12.69 -12.16
CA VAL A 170 0.14 -13.05 -12.58
C VAL A 170 -0.82 -12.95 -11.39
N ALA A 171 -2.06 -12.54 -11.67
CA ALA A 171 -3.14 -12.51 -10.70
C ALA A 171 -4.37 -13.22 -11.28
N VAL A 172 -4.87 -14.21 -10.54
CA VAL A 172 -5.94 -15.11 -10.98
C VAL A 172 -7.24 -14.75 -10.28
N GLY A 173 -8.28 -14.48 -11.07
CA GLY A 173 -9.65 -14.29 -10.61
C GLY A 173 -10.48 -15.57 -10.65
N GLN A 174 -11.79 -15.42 -10.72
CA GLN A 174 -12.72 -16.51 -10.95
C GLN A 174 -12.65 -16.99 -12.41
N HIS A 175 -12.77 -16.10 -13.40
CA HIS A 175 -12.79 -16.47 -14.83
C HIS A 175 -11.75 -15.72 -15.68
N MET A 176 -10.81 -15.01 -15.04
CA MET A 176 -9.80 -14.23 -15.74
C MET A 176 -8.42 -14.40 -15.12
N VAL A 177 -7.43 -14.10 -15.94
CA VAL A 177 -6.05 -13.95 -15.50
C VAL A 177 -5.52 -12.64 -16.04
N TRP A 178 -4.94 -11.86 -15.14
CA TRP A 178 -4.20 -10.65 -15.47
C TRP A 178 -2.73 -10.86 -15.16
N ALA A 179 -1.86 -10.09 -15.81
CA ALA A 179 -0.43 -10.14 -15.56
C ALA A 179 0.19 -8.75 -15.66
N VAL A 180 1.34 -8.59 -15.01
CA VAL A 180 2.19 -7.41 -15.11
C VAL A 180 3.57 -7.84 -15.61
N GLY A 181 4.09 -7.15 -16.63
CA GLY A 181 5.44 -7.31 -17.13
C GLY A 181 6.47 -6.59 -16.25
N ARG A 182 7.76 -6.94 -16.38
CA ARG A 182 8.85 -6.29 -15.58
C ARG A 182 8.98 -4.79 -15.81
N ASN A 183 8.55 -4.29 -16.96
CA ASN A 183 8.48 -2.85 -17.28
C ASN A 183 7.20 -2.17 -16.76
N GLY A 184 6.27 -2.93 -16.16
CA GLY A 184 4.99 -2.44 -15.67
C GLY A 184 3.82 -2.52 -16.65
N THR A 185 4.02 -3.01 -17.88
CA THR A 185 2.89 -3.20 -18.82
C THR A 185 1.89 -4.17 -18.22
N VAL A 186 0.61 -3.84 -18.34
CA VAL A 186 -0.49 -4.70 -17.90
C VAL A 186 -0.98 -5.57 -19.06
N TRP A 187 -1.23 -6.84 -18.77
CA TRP A 187 -1.71 -7.83 -19.72
C TRP A 187 -2.97 -8.53 -19.21
N PHE A 188 -3.91 -8.79 -20.11
CA PHE A 188 -5.11 -9.57 -19.86
C PHE A 188 -5.06 -10.88 -20.66
N ARG A 189 -5.37 -12.02 -20.03
CA ARG A 189 -5.40 -13.33 -20.68
C ARG A 189 -6.81 -13.68 -21.15
N LYS A 190 -7.00 -13.84 -22.45
CA LYS A 190 -8.27 -14.24 -23.07
C LYS A 190 -8.54 -15.73 -22.94
N GLY A 191 -9.82 -16.09 -22.89
CA GLY A 191 -10.30 -17.47 -23.05
C GLY A 191 -10.18 -18.36 -21.82
N ILE A 192 -10.02 -17.77 -20.62
CA ILE A 192 -9.99 -18.51 -19.36
C ILE A 192 -11.41 -18.95 -18.99
N ARG A 193 -11.57 -20.21 -18.59
CA ARG A 193 -12.83 -20.79 -18.10
C ARG A 193 -12.53 -21.73 -16.93
N SER A 194 -12.88 -21.33 -15.71
CA SER A 194 -12.57 -22.07 -14.49
C SER A 194 -13.59 -23.15 -14.11
N GLU A 195 -14.73 -23.22 -14.80
CA GLU A 195 -15.74 -24.27 -14.59
C GLU A 195 -15.24 -25.66 -14.97
N ASP A 196 -14.29 -25.72 -15.91
CA ASP A 196 -13.68 -26.95 -16.43
C ASP A 196 -12.17 -26.93 -16.23
N LEU A 197 -11.74 -27.04 -14.97
CA LEU A 197 -10.32 -27.15 -14.60
C LEU A 197 -9.63 -28.40 -15.17
N GLY A 198 -10.41 -29.39 -15.61
CA GLY A 198 -9.90 -30.60 -16.25
C GLY A 198 -9.46 -30.37 -17.70
N CYS A 199 -10.01 -29.35 -18.37
CA CYS A 199 -9.65 -29.03 -19.74
C CYS A 199 -8.47 -28.06 -19.81
N ARG A 200 -7.35 -28.54 -20.38
CA ARG A 200 -6.13 -27.75 -20.58
C ARG A 200 -6.39 -26.43 -21.31
N ALA A 201 -7.17 -26.44 -22.38
CA ALA A 201 -7.45 -25.23 -23.16
C ALA A 201 -8.23 -24.17 -22.35
N SER A 202 -9.14 -24.61 -21.49
CA SER A 202 -9.96 -23.75 -20.62
C SER A 202 -9.11 -23.04 -19.57
N VAL A 203 -8.09 -23.71 -19.02
CA VAL A 203 -7.22 -23.13 -17.98
C VAL A 203 -6.03 -22.37 -18.53
N THR A 204 -5.52 -22.68 -19.73
CA THR A 204 -4.42 -21.93 -20.35
C THR A 204 -4.88 -20.67 -21.10
N GLY A 205 -6.14 -20.63 -21.54
CA GLY A 205 -6.67 -19.58 -22.38
C GLY A 205 -6.01 -19.51 -23.76
N SER A 206 -6.38 -18.50 -24.54
CA SER A 206 -6.08 -18.41 -25.98
C SER A 206 -5.04 -17.36 -26.37
N GLY A 207 -4.77 -16.35 -25.52
CA GLY A 207 -3.79 -15.31 -25.86
C GLY A 207 -3.76 -14.13 -24.89
N TRP A 208 -2.69 -13.33 -24.98
CA TRP A 208 -2.49 -12.12 -24.18
C TRP A 208 -2.98 -10.87 -24.92
N VAL A 209 -3.49 -9.90 -24.17
CA VAL A 209 -3.90 -8.59 -24.66
C VAL A 209 -3.27 -7.52 -23.80
N ARG A 210 -2.57 -6.58 -24.45
CA ARG A 210 -1.98 -5.42 -23.78
C ARG A 210 -3.07 -4.46 -23.32
N MET A 211 -3.00 -4.06 -22.07
CA MET A 211 -3.94 -3.12 -21.45
C MET A 211 -3.27 -1.76 -21.24
N ILE A 212 -4.08 -0.69 -21.22
CA ILE A 212 -3.61 0.67 -20.98
C ILE A 212 -3.28 0.85 -19.49
N GLY A 213 -2.18 1.56 -19.21
CA GLY A 213 -1.68 1.83 -17.87
C GLY A 213 -0.41 1.06 -17.52
N THR A 214 0.32 1.55 -16.53
CA THR A 214 1.52 0.90 -15.99
C THR A 214 1.34 0.62 -14.50
N MET A 215 1.49 -0.65 -14.11
CA MET A 215 1.27 -1.09 -12.74
C MET A 215 2.55 -1.65 -12.14
N ALA A 216 2.76 -1.40 -10.85
CA ALA A 216 3.75 -2.09 -10.03
C ALA A 216 3.29 -3.51 -9.69
N MET A 217 2.00 -3.67 -9.42
CA MET A 217 1.37 -4.96 -9.14
C MET A 217 -0.14 -4.91 -9.37
N ILE A 218 -0.77 -6.07 -9.42
CA ILE A 218 -2.20 -6.25 -9.56
C ILE A 218 -2.72 -7.34 -8.61
N SER A 219 -4.01 -7.27 -8.29
CA SER A 219 -4.74 -8.29 -7.52
C SER A 219 -6.14 -8.41 -8.11
N VAL A 220 -6.69 -9.63 -8.17
CA VAL A 220 -8.02 -9.88 -8.72
C VAL A 220 -8.92 -10.43 -7.62
N GLY A 221 -10.05 -9.79 -7.40
CA GLY A 221 -11.01 -10.15 -6.37
C GLY A 221 -12.02 -11.22 -6.79
N PRO A 222 -12.94 -11.59 -5.89
CA PRO A 222 -13.90 -12.68 -6.08
C PRO A 222 -14.82 -12.55 -7.30
N ASN A 223 -15.22 -11.32 -7.65
CA ASN A 223 -16.08 -11.02 -8.80
C ASN A 223 -15.28 -10.51 -10.00
N ASP A 224 -14.04 -10.99 -10.16
CA ASP A 224 -13.13 -10.59 -11.24
C ASP A 224 -12.77 -9.09 -11.26
N GLN A 225 -13.09 -8.36 -10.19
CA GLN A 225 -12.68 -6.96 -10.02
C GLN A 225 -11.17 -6.85 -9.87
N VAL A 226 -10.55 -5.92 -10.59
CA VAL A 226 -9.09 -5.82 -10.66
C VAL A 226 -8.63 -4.61 -9.88
N TRP A 227 -7.80 -4.86 -8.88
CA TRP A 227 -7.08 -3.86 -8.12
C TRP A 227 -5.67 -3.73 -8.68
N GLY A 228 -5.11 -2.53 -8.61
CA GLY A 228 -3.74 -2.27 -9.06
C GLY A 228 -3.06 -1.22 -8.23
N ILE A 229 -1.73 -1.30 -8.16
CA ILE A 229 -0.89 -0.21 -7.65
C ILE A 229 -0.15 0.37 -8.85
N THR A 230 -0.27 1.67 -9.09
CA THR A 230 0.40 2.34 -10.20
C THR A 230 1.92 2.27 -10.05
N ARG A 231 2.63 2.16 -11.18
CA ARG A 231 4.09 1.98 -11.15
C ARG A 231 4.84 3.25 -10.73
N GLU A 232 4.39 4.40 -11.20
CA GLU A 232 5.07 5.67 -11.01
C GLU A 232 4.79 6.25 -9.63
N ASP A 233 3.51 6.35 -9.25
CA ASP A 233 3.08 7.09 -8.06
C ASP A 233 2.68 6.20 -6.87
N ARG A 234 2.76 4.86 -7.01
CA ARG A 234 2.37 3.89 -5.97
C ARG A 234 0.95 4.09 -5.44
N GLN A 235 0.04 4.55 -6.30
CA GLN A 235 -1.34 4.83 -5.95
C GLN A 235 -2.21 3.59 -6.16
N LEU A 236 -3.24 3.46 -5.32
CA LEU A 236 -4.20 2.38 -5.43
C LEU A 236 -5.28 2.72 -6.45
N CYS A 237 -5.54 1.80 -7.37
CA CYS A 237 -6.57 1.96 -8.39
C CYS A 237 -7.42 0.69 -8.56
N LEU A 238 -8.60 0.87 -9.13
CA LEU A 238 -9.57 -0.16 -9.43
C LEU A 238 -9.95 -0.10 -10.90
N ARG A 239 -10.02 -1.26 -11.55
CA ARG A 239 -10.53 -1.38 -12.92
C ARG A 239 -12.06 -1.35 -12.90
N THR A 240 -12.65 -0.36 -13.55
CA THR A 240 -14.11 -0.20 -13.59
C THR A 240 -14.73 -0.92 -14.77
N GLY A 241 -16.02 -1.26 -14.66
CA GLY A 241 -16.80 -1.85 -15.75
C GLY A 241 -16.43 -3.29 -16.09
N VAL A 242 -15.72 -4.00 -15.20
CA VAL A 242 -15.49 -5.44 -15.34
C VAL A 242 -16.80 -6.16 -15.07
N THR A 243 -17.29 -6.93 -16.05
CA THR A 243 -18.51 -7.73 -15.95
C THR A 243 -18.32 -9.04 -16.69
N LEU A 244 -19.29 -9.97 -16.56
CA LEU A 244 -19.26 -11.22 -17.31
C LEU A 244 -19.27 -11.01 -18.84
N GLU A 245 -19.92 -9.93 -19.31
CA GLU A 245 -19.96 -9.56 -20.74
C GLU A 245 -18.73 -8.76 -21.19
N GLU A 246 -18.20 -7.90 -20.30
CA GLU A 246 -17.03 -7.04 -20.53
C GLU A 246 -15.90 -7.43 -19.57
N THR A 247 -15.26 -8.56 -19.82
CA THR A 247 -14.25 -9.14 -18.92
C THR A 247 -12.97 -8.31 -18.81
N SER A 248 -12.66 -7.45 -19.79
CA SER A 248 -11.48 -6.56 -19.73
C SER A 248 -11.69 -5.31 -18.86
N GLY A 249 -12.95 -4.98 -18.56
CA GLY A 249 -13.32 -3.68 -18.01
C GLY A 249 -12.93 -2.50 -18.91
N ARG A 250 -13.25 -1.29 -18.45
CA ARG A 250 -13.19 -0.06 -19.28
C ARG A 250 -11.97 0.78 -18.98
N GLU A 251 -11.80 1.21 -17.73
CA GLU A 251 -10.76 2.15 -17.34
C GLU A 251 -10.23 1.89 -15.93
N TRP A 252 -9.07 2.47 -15.63
CA TRP A 252 -8.54 2.51 -14.27
C TRP A 252 -9.06 3.76 -13.58
N LYS A 253 -9.67 3.57 -12.41
CA LYS A 253 -10.07 4.66 -11.54
C LYS A 253 -9.25 4.61 -10.27
N GLU A 254 -8.59 5.71 -9.96
CA GLU A 254 -7.90 5.87 -8.69
C GLU A 254 -8.92 5.78 -7.55
N ILE A 255 -8.61 4.96 -6.54
CA ILE A 255 -9.36 4.98 -5.31
C ILE A 255 -8.74 6.11 -4.49
N ALA A 256 -9.57 7.04 -4.01
CA ALA A 256 -9.18 8.09 -3.06
C ALA A 256 -8.87 7.45 -1.68
N ALA A 257 -7.89 6.56 -1.66
CA ALA A 257 -7.24 6.06 -0.48
C ALA A 257 -6.38 7.21 0.09
N PRO A 258 -6.25 7.33 1.41
CA PRO A 258 -5.86 8.58 2.06
C PRO A 258 -4.44 9.14 1.76
N PHE A 259 -3.83 9.13 0.58
CA PHE A 259 -2.36 9.21 0.55
C PHE A 259 -1.76 10.04 -0.59
N TRP A 260 -1.72 11.37 -0.43
CA TRP A 260 -0.77 12.25 -1.13
C TRP A 260 -0.51 13.57 -0.37
N ASN A 261 0.77 13.97 -0.25
CA ASN A 261 1.31 15.29 -0.66
C ASN A 261 2.76 15.45 -0.18
N ALA A 262 3.69 15.57 -1.11
CA ALA A 262 4.93 16.30 -0.89
C ALA A 262 4.91 17.61 -1.69
N PRO A 263 5.29 18.74 -1.08
CA PRO A 263 5.40 19.99 -1.83
C PRO A 263 6.63 19.92 -2.74
N SER A 264 6.42 19.83 -4.05
CA SER A 264 7.48 20.10 -5.03
C SER A 264 8.04 21.51 -4.77
N ARG A 265 9.34 21.64 -4.56
CA ARG A 265 10.03 22.95 -4.40
C ARG A 265 10.15 23.73 -5.73
N THR A 266 9.33 23.41 -6.71
CA THR A 266 9.31 23.97 -8.07
C THR A 266 7.87 24.02 -8.62
N ALA A 267 6.94 24.60 -7.86
CA ALA A 267 5.72 25.13 -8.45
C ALA A 267 5.84 26.66 -8.50
N SER A 268 5.95 27.17 -9.71
CA SER A 268 6.00 28.57 -10.07
C SER A 268 4.88 29.36 -9.37
N VAL A 269 5.27 30.47 -8.76
CA VAL A 269 4.41 31.60 -8.37
C VAL A 269 3.49 31.94 -9.54
N SER A 270 2.20 31.60 -9.46
CA SER A 270 1.04 32.29 -10.07
C SER A 270 -0.23 31.44 -9.94
N SER A 271 -1.03 31.66 -8.89
CA SER A 271 -2.51 31.75 -8.93
C SER A 271 -3.10 31.80 -7.52
N LEU A 272 -3.11 33.01 -6.95
CA LEU A 272 -4.02 33.38 -5.87
C LEU A 272 -5.36 33.78 -6.51
N THR A 273 -6.44 33.09 -6.17
CA THR A 273 -7.78 33.62 -5.83
C THR A 273 -8.83 32.52 -5.91
N SER A 274 -9.18 31.92 -4.77
CA SER A 274 -10.56 31.56 -4.39
C SER A 274 -10.56 30.85 -3.03
N LEU A 275 -10.30 31.61 -1.98
CA LEU A 275 -10.74 31.28 -0.62
C LEU A 275 -11.53 32.49 -0.14
N GLY A 276 -12.83 32.46 -0.40
CA GLY A 276 -13.78 33.48 0.02
C GLY A 276 -15.10 32.84 0.41
N SER A 277 -15.41 32.91 1.71
CA SER A 277 -16.74 32.77 2.32
C SER A 277 -17.31 31.36 2.55
N LEU A 278 -16.92 30.76 3.68
CA LEU A 278 -17.89 30.05 4.52
C LEU A 278 -18.70 31.10 5.30
N ARG A 279 -19.98 31.26 4.97
CA ARG A 279 -20.96 31.85 5.89
C ARG A 279 -22.20 30.95 5.95
N LEU A 280 -22.39 30.36 7.13
CA LEU A 280 -23.63 29.71 7.55
C LEU A 280 -24.76 30.74 7.48
N GLY A 281 -25.84 30.42 6.79
CA GLY A 281 -27.07 31.21 6.82
C GLY A 281 -27.85 30.99 8.11
N THR A 282 -28.49 32.05 8.60
CA THR A 282 -29.82 32.00 9.22
C THR A 282 -30.43 33.42 9.21
N PRO A 283 -31.77 33.54 9.18
CA PRO A 283 -32.46 34.70 8.62
C PRO A 283 -32.84 35.75 9.67
N LEU A 284 -32.99 37.00 9.25
CA LEU A 284 -34.20 37.83 9.43
C LEU A 284 -33.98 39.26 8.91
N HIS A 285 -35.04 39.79 8.29
CA HIS A 285 -35.25 41.16 7.82
C HIS A 285 -34.71 42.25 8.76
N VAL A 286 -34.11 43.32 8.21
CA VAL A 286 -34.54 44.73 8.34
C VAL A 286 -33.90 45.56 7.20
N THR A 287 -34.67 46.51 6.69
CA THR A 287 -34.52 47.38 5.52
C THR A 287 -33.55 48.57 5.67
N ALA A 288 -33.21 49.13 4.49
CA ALA A 288 -32.76 50.51 4.18
C ALA A 288 -31.25 50.79 4.26
N ALA A 289 -30.63 51.66 3.46
CA ALA A 289 -30.88 52.33 2.16
C ALA A 289 -29.60 53.14 1.85
N ALA A 290 -29.33 53.41 0.56
CA ALA A 290 -28.44 54.48 0.03
C ALA A 290 -26.92 54.39 0.32
N ALA A 291 -25.98 54.89 -0.48
CA ALA A 291 -25.86 55.46 -1.83
C ALA A 291 -24.34 55.42 -2.16
N GLU A 292 -23.94 54.99 -3.36
CA GLU A 292 -23.32 55.79 -4.45
C GLU A 292 -21.86 56.29 -4.28
N HIS A 293 -21.21 56.39 -5.46
CA HIS A 293 -19.90 56.94 -5.86
C HIS A 293 -18.76 55.91 -5.93
N GLY A 294 -18.06 55.71 -7.05
CA GLY A 294 -17.93 56.47 -8.31
C GLY A 294 -16.46 56.84 -8.56
N ASP A 295 -16.02 56.68 -9.81
CA ASP A 295 -14.74 57.08 -10.46
C ASP A 295 -13.68 55.95 -10.63
N ASP A 296 -13.40 55.41 -11.84
CA ASP A 296 -12.70 55.94 -13.05
C ASP A 296 -11.20 56.24 -12.79
N LEU A 297 -10.15 55.84 -13.54
CA LEU A 297 -9.93 55.53 -14.97
C LEU A 297 -8.49 54.99 -15.24
N VAL A 298 -8.33 54.18 -16.30
CA VAL A 298 -7.21 53.98 -17.29
C VAL A 298 -5.92 53.15 -16.96
N PRO A 299 -5.51 52.20 -17.87
CA PRO A 299 -4.33 51.34 -17.75
C PRO A 299 -3.10 51.78 -18.57
N LEU A 300 -1.90 51.32 -18.18
CA LEU A 300 -0.63 51.50 -18.91
C LEU A 300 0.03 50.15 -19.25
N THR A 301 0.28 49.93 -20.54
CA THR A 301 1.16 48.88 -21.12
C THR A 301 2.62 49.31 -21.15
N PRO A 302 3.58 48.37 -21.21
CA PRO A 302 4.63 48.47 -22.24
C PRO A 302 5.08 47.16 -22.88
N GLU A 303 5.71 47.32 -24.05
CA GLU A 303 6.12 46.34 -25.05
C GLU A 303 7.43 45.55 -24.79
N ARG A 304 7.43 44.29 -25.26
CA ARG A 304 8.35 43.57 -26.18
C ARG A 304 9.89 43.75 -26.08
N LYS A 305 10.62 42.61 -26.05
CA LYS A 305 11.82 42.34 -26.88
C LYS A 305 12.09 40.82 -27.03
N LYS A 306 12.26 40.38 -28.29
CA LYS A 306 12.66 39.03 -28.75
C LYS A 306 14.15 39.04 -29.11
N MET A 307 14.85 37.91 -28.95
CA MET A 307 16.08 37.59 -29.69
C MET A 307 16.05 36.15 -30.22
N PHE A 308 16.54 35.99 -31.45
CA PHE A 308 16.72 34.76 -32.23
C PHE A 308 18.15 34.21 -32.04
N HIS A 309 18.38 32.92 -32.28
CA HIS A 309 19.60 32.44 -32.95
C HIS A 309 19.40 31.10 -33.69
N HIS A 310 20.26 30.89 -34.68
CA HIS A 310 20.14 30.08 -35.89
C HIS A 310 20.66 28.63 -35.77
N SER A 311 20.19 27.82 -36.73
CA SER A 311 20.63 26.48 -37.16
C SER A 311 21.98 26.44 -37.90
N SER A 312 22.67 25.30 -37.88
CA SER A 312 23.43 24.78 -39.05
C SER A 312 23.82 23.30 -38.92
N GLN A 313 23.68 22.58 -40.04
CA GLN A 313 24.01 21.18 -40.33
C GLN A 313 25.47 20.99 -40.81
N SER A 314 25.82 19.71 -41.09
CA SER A 314 26.95 19.13 -41.86
C SER A 314 28.14 18.67 -41.01
N GLY A 315 28.81 17.54 -41.27
CA GLY A 315 28.69 16.48 -42.28
C GLY A 315 29.76 15.40 -41.99
N SER A 316 29.53 14.17 -42.47
CA SER A 316 30.53 13.08 -42.47
C SER A 316 31.67 13.37 -43.47
N PRO A 317 32.81 12.66 -43.40
CA PRO A 317 32.91 11.42 -44.18
C PRO A 317 33.75 10.28 -43.58
N SER A 318 33.52 9.15 -44.22
CA SER A 318 34.15 7.82 -44.24
C SER A 318 35.66 7.73 -44.46
N GLY A 319 36.24 6.59 -44.06
CA GLY A 319 37.55 6.10 -44.50
C GLY A 319 37.89 4.73 -43.92
N ASP A 320 37.76 3.70 -44.75
CA ASP A 320 38.11 2.29 -44.52
C ASP A 320 39.60 2.06 -44.15
N VAL A 321 39.91 0.86 -43.65
CA VAL A 321 40.77 -0.15 -44.31
C VAL A 321 41.27 -1.18 -43.29
N ALA A 322 40.82 -2.43 -43.50
CA ALA A 322 41.57 -3.71 -43.53
C ALA A 322 42.55 -4.07 -42.37
N ALA A 323 42.81 -5.32 -42.00
CA ALA A 323 42.34 -6.64 -42.37
C ALA A 323 43.06 -7.65 -41.47
N ALA A 324 42.38 -8.78 -41.21
CA ALA A 324 42.93 -10.14 -41.14
C ALA A 324 43.95 -10.45 -40.01
N THR A 325 44.11 -11.66 -39.47
CA THR A 325 43.65 -13.00 -39.82
C THR A 325 43.93 -13.92 -38.62
N LYS A 326 43.25 -15.07 -38.63
CA LYS A 326 43.68 -16.40 -38.13
C LYS A 326 43.51 -16.73 -36.65
N GLN A 327 43.12 -17.94 -36.22
CA GLN A 327 42.35 -19.10 -36.74
C GLN A 327 42.74 -20.28 -35.83
N GLU A 328 41.73 -21.01 -35.35
CA GLU A 328 41.74 -22.45 -34.95
C GLU A 328 42.61 -22.86 -33.73
N CYS A 329 42.31 -23.90 -32.95
CA CYS A 329 41.30 -24.97 -32.97
C CYS A 329 41.31 -25.69 -31.59
N ARG A 330 40.16 -26.29 -31.20
CA ARG A 330 39.95 -27.67 -30.64
C ARG A 330 40.90 -28.19 -29.52
N ASP A 331 40.49 -28.85 -28.44
CA ASP A 331 39.58 -30.00 -28.28
C ASP A 331 39.27 -30.27 -26.77
N SER A 332 38.18 -31.02 -26.51
CA SER A 332 37.58 -31.48 -25.24
C SER A 332 38.39 -32.62 -24.53
N PRO A 333 37.84 -33.40 -23.56
CA PRO A 333 36.99 -33.18 -22.37
C PRO A 333 37.63 -33.81 -21.08
N ILE A 334 36.99 -33.76 -19.90
CA ILE A 334 36.89 -34.86 -18.89
C ILE A 334 36.09 -34.40 -17.64
N ASN A 335 35.20 -35.30 -17.19
CA ASN A 335 34.26 -35.26 -16.06
C ASN A 335 34.87 -35.02 -14.67
N HIS A 336 34.11 -34.38 -13.76
CA HIS A 336 33.93 -34.81 -12.35
C HIS A 336 32.63 -34.23 -11.73
N SER A 337 31.98 -35.07 -10.91
CA SER A 337 30.68 -34.93 -10.23
C SER A 337 30.60 -33.77 -9.20
N PRO A 338 29.38 -33.34 -8.78
CA PRO A 338 29.20 -32.10 -8.03
C PRO A 338 29.46 -32.29 -6.52
N GLY A 339 30.40 -31.50 -5.99
CA GLY A 339 30.57 -31.30 -4.56
C GLY A 339 29.68 -30.16 -4.08
N TYR A 340 28.96 -30.40 -2.98
CA TYR A 340 28.14 -29.42 -2.28
C TYR A 340 28.96 -28.17 -1.92
N SER A 341 28.57 -27.01 -2.45
CA SER A 341 29.11 -25.68 -2.10
C SER A 341 28.44 -25.17 -0.82
N THR A 342 29.29 -24.79 0.12
CA THR A 342 29.02 -24.27 1.47
C THR A 342 28.34 -22.89 1.45
N SER A 343 27.25 -22.77 2.22
CA SER A 343 26.68 -21.63 3.01
C SER A 343 27.06 -20.15 2.80
N GLY A 344 28.15 -19.79 2.11
CA GLY A 344 28.56 -18.41 1.86
C GLY A 344 27.92 -17.74 0.63
N GLU A 345 27.52 -18.53 -0.38
CA GLU A 345 26.92 -17.99 -1.63
C GLU A 345 25.42 -17.66 -1.49
N VAL A 346 24.74 -18.28 -0.52
CA VAL A 346 23.30 -18.09 -0.28
C VAL A 346 22.98 -16.66 0.21
N LEU A 347 23.90 -16.01 0.95
CA LEU A 347 23.72 -14.63 1.40
C LEU A 347 23.84 -13.57 0.29
N SER A 348 24.54 -13.89 -0.82
CA SER A 348 24.62 -13.02 -2.01
C SER A 348 23.32 -13.08 -2.84
N CYS A 349 22.65 -14.24 -2.81
CA CYS A 349 21.40 -14.50 -3.52
C CYS A 349 20.16 -13.88 -2.83
N MET A 350 20.29 -13.33 -1.61
CA MET A 350 19.22 -12.60 -0.92
C MET A 350 18.83 -11.27 -1.58
N ARG A 351 19.29 -10.98 -2.82
CA ARG A 351 18.76 -9.90 -3.63
C ARG A 351 17.27 -10.12 -3.85
N SER A 352 16.51 -9.34 -3.12
CA SER A 352 15.07 -9.12 -3.27
C SER A 352 14.63 -9.27 -4.74
N THR A 353 13.60 -10.08 -4.96
CA THR A 353 12.83 -10.21 -6.21
C THR A 353 12.16 -8.88 -6.65
N TYR A 354 12.27 -7.84 -5.82
CA TYR A 354 12.01 -6.44 -6.16
C TYR A 354 13.34 -5.69 -6.21
N PRO A 355 13.67 -4.96 -7.30
CA PRO A 355 14.97 -4.31 -7.39
C PRO A 355 15.13 -3.31 -6.23
N GLU A 356 16.19 -3.48 -5.43
CA GLU A 356 16.51 -2.66 -4.25
C GLU A 356 16.63 -1.15 -4.58
N ASP A 357 16.84 -0.83 -5.87
CA ASP A 357 17.01 0.53 -6.39
C ASP A 357 15.74 1.38 -6.29
N TRP A 358 14.54 0.76 -6.34
CA TRP A 358 13.28 1.52 -6.36
C TRP A 358 12.87 2.05 -4.98
N SER A 359 13.21 1.32 -3.91
CA SER A 359 12.92 1.73 -2.53
C SER A 359 13.70 2.97 -2.07
N ASN A 360 14.83 3.29 -2.69
CA ASN A 360 15.66 4.43 -2.29
C ASN A 360 15.52 5.65 -3.22
N ALA A 361 15.18 5.47 -4.51
CA ALA A 361 15.07 6.57 -5.47
C ALA A 361 13.82 7.45 -5.26
N LEU A 362 12.70 6.87 -4.81
CA LEU A 362 11.44 7.60 -4.52
C LEU A 362 11.29 8.01 -3.04
N ALA A 363 12.09 7.46 -2.13
CA ALA A 363 12.00 7.72 -0.70
C ALA A 363 12.37 9.16 -0.28
N HIS A 364 12.96 9.94 -1.18
CA HIS A 364 13.38 11.31 -0.89
C HIS A 364 12.28 12.36 -1.04
N ASP A 365 11.20 12.07 -1.77
CA ASP A 365 10.21 13.09 -2.16
C ASP A 365 8.78 12.81 -1.67
N VAL A 366 8.55 11.87 -0.74
CA VAL A 366 7.19 11.59 -0.20
C VAL A 366 7.21 11.51 1.34
N VAL A 367 7.90 12.47 1.98
CA VAL A 367 7.97 12.52 3.44
C VAL A 367 6.61 12.91 4.02
N GLY A 368 6.00 11.97 4.71
CA GLY A 368 4.82 12.19 5.53
C GLY A 368 3.50 11.73 4.93
N SER A 369 3.46 11.06 3.77
CA SER A 369 2.28 10.33 3.28
C SER A 369 2.57 8.84 3.14
N ILE A 370 1.53 8.04 2.88
CA ILE A 370 1.66 6.59 2.65
C ILE A 370 1.80 6.31 1.16
N THR A 371 2.66 5.36 0.84
CA THR A 371 2.84 4.79 -0.50
C THR A 371 2.53 3.31 -0.40
N TRP A 372 1.74 2.77 -1.34
CA TRP A 372 1.36 1.37 -1.30
C TRP A 372 2.44 0.49 -1.91
N SER A 373 2.76 -0.62 -1.23
CA SER A 373 3.63 -1.66 -1.76
C SER A 373 2.87 -2.94 -2.11
N TRP A 374 1.75 -3.20 -1.44
CA TRP A 374 0.91 -4.37 -1.68
C TRP A 374 -0.58 -4.09 -1.53
N VAL A 375 -1.41 -4.75 -2.34
CA VAL A 375 -2.86 -4.82 -2.15
C VAL A 375 -3.38 -6.23 -2.45
N SER A 376 -4.24 -6.74 -1.57
CA SER A 376 -4.97 -7.99 -1.75
C SER A 376 -6.47 -7.69 -1.72
N GLY A 377 -7.08 -7.72 -2.90
CA GLY A 377 -8.52 -7.63 -3.10
C GLY A 377 -9.20 -8.99 -3.25
N THR A 378 -8.47 -10.08 -3.03
CA THR A 378 -8.87 -11.48 -3.28
C THR A 378 -10.04 -11.95 -2.42
N ALA A 379 -10.30 -11.29 -1.30
CA ALA A 379 -11.44 -11.55 -0.42
C ALA A 379 -12.58 -10.53 -0.56
N CYS A 380 -12.32 -9.37 -1.17
CA CYS A 380 -13.21 -8.21 -1.13
C CYS A 380 -14.06 -8.08 -2.38
N THR A 381 -15.38 -7.98 -2.23
CA THR A 381 -16.33 -7.65 -3.29
C THR A 381 -16.81 -6.21 -3.16
N ILE A 382 -16.61 -5.43 -4.22
CA ILE A 382 -17.19 -4.10 -4.40
C ILE A 382 -18.35 -4.27 -5.37
N ASP A 383 -19.57 -4.29 -4.83
CA ASP A 383 -20.77 -4.29 -5.66
C ASP A 383 -21.02 -2.87 -6.18
N PHE A 384 -20.78 -2.65 -7.47
CA PHE A 384 -21.21 -1.42 -8.13
C PHE A 384 -22.71 -1.51 -8.36
N VAL A 385 -23.50 -0.86 -7.49
CA VAL A 385 -24.92 -0.65 -7.81
C VAL A 385 -24.95 0.18 -9.10
N ALA A 386 -25.50 -0.40 -10.17
CA ALA A 386 -25.74 0.34 -11.40
C ALA A 386 -26.50 1.62 -11.01
N PRO A 387 -26.11 2.82 -11.50
CA PRO A 387 -26.82 4.04 -11.17
C PRO A 387 -28.30 3.81 -11.42
N LEU A 388 -29.12 4.05 -10.39
CA LEU A 388 -30.56 3.85 -10.48
C LEU A 388 -31.05 4.51 -11.79
N PRO A 389 -31.90 3.84 -12.58
CA PRO A 389 -32.36 4.38 -13.85
C PRO A 389 -32.85 5.82 -13.65
N ASN A 390 -32.56 6.73 -14.58
CA ASN A 390 -32.76 8.19 -14.43
C ASN A 390 -34.14 8.64 -13.89
N TRP A 391 -35.19 7.80 -13.95
CA TRP A 391 -36.50 8.07 -13.35
C TRP A 391 -36.55 7.95 -11.81
N PHE A 392 -35.50 7.40 -11.18
CA PHE A 392 -35.28 7.43 -9.73
C PHE A 392 -34.55 8.70 -9.24
N SER A 393 -34.03 9.53 -10.14
CA SER A 393 -33.41 10.79 -9.76
C SER A 393 -34.46 11.89 -9.59
N PRO A 394 -34.54 12.58 -8.42
CA PRO A 394 -35.49 13.67 -8.21
C PRO A 394 -35.18 14.90 -9.09
N THR A 395 -34.04 14.91 -9.78
CA THR A 395 -33.58 16.00 -10.66
C THR A 395 -33.62 15.65 -12.15
N GLY A 396 -34.16 14.47 -12.53
CA GLY A 396 -34.39 14.12 -13.93
C GLY A 396 -35.49 15.01 -14.53
N SER A 397 -35.18 15.77 -15.58
CA SER A 397 -36.13 16.64 -16.30
C SER A 397 -37.29 15.83 -16.90
N ALA A 398 -38.30 15.57 -16.09
CA ALA A 398 -39.57 15.08 -16.56
C ALA A 398 -40.26 16.20 -17.33
N VAL A 399 -40.65 15.89 -18.56
CA VAL A 399 -41.62 16.65 -19.35
C VAL A 399 -42.83 16.94 -18.45
N ASP A 400 -43.13 18.24 -18.27
CA ASP A 400 -44.07 18.87 -17.34
C ASP A 400 -45.52 18.33 -17.35
N GLY A 401 -45.84 17.37 -18.22
CA GLY A 401 -47.14 16.69 -18.30
C GLY A 401 -47.25 15.40 -17.47
N ALA A 402 -46.15 14.69 -17.19
CA ALA A 402 -46.22 13.35 -16.59
C ALA A 402 -46.32 13.35 -15.05
N ILE A 403 -45.76 14.36 -14.38
CA ILE A 403 -45.74 14.45 -12.90
C ILE A 403 -47.14 14.74 -12.34
N ARG A 404 -47.96 15.56 -13.02
CA ARG A 404 -49.33 15.90 -12.57
C ARG A 404 -50.29 14.72 -12.53
N HIS A 405 -50.08 13.70 -13.37
CA HIS A 405 -50.89 12.48 -13.35
C HIS A 405 -50.51 11.54 -12.20
N VAL A 406 -49.26 11.60 -11.70
CA VAL A 406 -48.78 10.77 -10.58
C VAL A 406 -49.11 11.41 -9.23
N GLU A 407 -49.09 12.74 -9.12
CA GLU A 407 -49.49 13.46 -7.90
C GLU A 407 -50.97 13.24 -7.53
N ASN A 408 -51.84 13.11 -8.53
CA ASN A 408 -53.27 12.87 -8.35
C ASN A 408 -53.67 11.39 -8.44
N ALA A 409 -52.72 10.47 -8.55
CA ALA A 409 -53.02 9.04 -8.66
C ALA A 409 -53.59 8.50 -7.34
N GLU A 410 -54.70 7.77 -7.41
CA GLU A 410 -55.42 7.28 -6.22
C GLU A 410 -54.55 6.40 -5.31
N TRP A 411 -53.64 5.61 -5.89
CA TRP A 411 -52.71 4.78 -5.14
C TRP A 411 -51.77 5.62 -4.26
N ARG A 412 -51.31 6.78 -4.74
CA ARG A 412 -50.41 7.68 -3.97
C ARG A 412 -51.16 8.33 -2.81
N ARG A 413 -52.39 8.78 -3.02
CA ARG A 413 -53.26 9.27 -1.93
C ARG A 413 -53.51 8.19 -0.90
N LEU A 414 -53.73 6.94 -1.33
CA LEU A 414 -53.94 5.81 -0.44
C LEU A 414 -52.68 5.50 0.38
N VAL A 415 -51.49 5.51 -0.24
CA VAL A 415 -50.21 5.29 0.45
C VAL A 415 -49.92 6.41 1.44
N LEU A 416 -50.09 7.68 1.04
CA LEU A 416 -49.89 8.82 1.94
C LEU A 416 -50.88 8.84 3.11
N HIS A 417 -52.14 8.44 2.87
CA HIS A 417 -53.12 8.28 3.93
C HIS A 417 -52.74 7.15 4.89
N ARG A 418 -52.31 5.99 4.37
CA ARG A 418 -51.81 4.87 5.18
C ARG A 418 -50.56 5.23 5.98
N LEU A 419 -49.64 5.99 5.40
CA LEU A 419 -48.44 6.48 6.08
C LEU A 419 -48.80 7.48 7.18
N ARG A 420 -49.75 8.38 6.94
CA ARG A 420 -50.23 9.34 7.94
C ARG A 420 -50.97 8.64 9.09
N ASP A 421 -51.80 7.65 8.78
CA ASP A 421 -52.49 6.85 9.79
C ASP A 421 -51.51 5.98 10.58
N ARG A 422 -50.47 5.45 9.91
CA ARG A 422 -49.39 4.71 10.56
C ARG A 422 -48.59 5.63 11.48
N GLN A 423 -48.17 6.81 11.00
CA GLN A 423 -47.47 7.79 11.80
C GLN A 423 -48.31 8.19 13.01
N LYS A 424 -49.62 8.45 12.84
CA LYS A 424 -50.53 8.79 13.94
C LYS A 424 -50.63 7.65 14.96
N ARG A 425 -50.81 6.41 14.52
CA ARG A 425 -50.81 5.23 15.40
C ARG A 425 -49.47 5.03 16.13
N GLU A 426 -48.35 5.30 15.46
CA GLU A 426 -47.00 5.11 16.00
C GLU A 426 -46.55 6.29 16.89
N THR A 427 -47.10 7.50 16.71
CA THR A 427 -46.77 8.69 17.54
C THR A 427 -47.77 8.98 18.66
N GLU A 428 -49.04 8.57 18.56
CA GLU A 428 -50.05 8.80 19.60
C GLU A 428 -49.74 8.06 20.92
N ASN A 429 -49.02 6.93 20.85
CA ASN A 429 -48.58 6.14 22.02
C ASN A 429 -47.09 6.31 22.36
N PHE A 430 -46.41 7.30 21.77
CA PHE A 430 -44.98 7.49 21.98
C PHE A 430 -44.73 8.23 23.31
N SER A 431 -44.45 7.47 24.37
CA SER A 431 -43.91 8.00 25.62
C SER A 431 -42.45 8.34 25.43
N TYR A 432 -42.00 9.52 25.87
CA TYR A 432 -40.57 9.79 25.98
C TYR A 432 -39.96 8.78 26.96
N ASP A 433 -38.96 8.03 26.50
CA ASP A 433 -38.15 7.24 27.42
C ASP A 433 -37.45 8.17 28.42
N SER A 434 -37.32 7.69 29.66
CA SER A 434 -36.61 8.37 30.74
C SER A 434 -35.25 8.87 30.22
N ALA A 435 -34.88 10.12 30.51
CA ALA A 435 -33.61 10.69 30.09
C ALA A 435 -32.46 9.76 30.50
N ILE A 436 -31.82 9.12 29.52
CA ILE A 436 -30.67 8.25 29.73
C ILE A 436 -29.47 9.16 29.97
N GLU A 437 -28.86 9.11 31.16
CA GLU A 437 -27.62 9.83 31.44
C GLU A 437 -26.50 9.30 30.54
N LYS A 438 -26.12 10.09 29.54
CA LYS A 438 -24.96 9.77 28.67
C LYS A 438 -23.68 10.17 29.39
N SER A 439 -22.71 9.27 29.48
CA SER A 439 -21.42 9.58 30.06
C SER A 439 -20.56 10.31 29.02
N THR A 440 -20.00 11.45 29.42
CA THR A 440 -19.08 12.24 28.59
C THR A 440 -17.65 11.93 28.99
N TRP A 441 -16.85 11.44 28.06
CA TRP A 441 -15.42 11.23 28.24
C TRP A 441 -14.64 12.25 27.41
N VAL A 442 -13.62 12.86 28.01
CA VAL A 442 -12.74 13.82 27.33
C VAL A 442 -11.28 13.44 27.54
N LYS A 443 -10.53 13.31 26.43
CA LYS A 443 -9.07 13.15 26.44
C LYS A 443 -8.40 14.38 25.85
N SER A 444 -7.32 14.84 26.46
CA SER A 444 -6.59 16.00 25.98
C SER A 444 -5.07 15.80 25.97
N ALA A 445 -4.39 16.46 25.04
CA ALA A 445 -2.94 16.46 24.93
C ALA A 445 -2.40 17.71 24.22
N ASN A 446 -1.09 17.92 24.30
CA ASN A 446 -0.40 18.94 23.52
C ASN A 446 0.34 18.27 22.35
N ALA A 447 0.22 18.85 21.15
CA ALA A 447 0.93 18.44 19.95
C ALA A 447 1.33 19.67 19.14
N HIS A 448 2.04 19.47 18.03
CA HIS A 448 2.23 20.51 17.01
C HIS A 448 1.37 20.17 15.79
N LEU A 449 0.58 21.14 15.32
CA LEU A 449 -0.21 21.03 14.10
C LEU A 449 0.57 21.64 12.94
N TRP A 450 0.66 20.94 11.81
CA TRP A 450 1.14 21.53 10.57
C TRP A 450 0.05 22.39 9.96
N ARG A 451 0.41 23.59 9.51
CA ARG A 451 -0.49 24.50 8.82
C ARG A 451 0.01 24.74 7.41
N ASP A 452 -0.80 24.36 6.42
CA ASP A 452 -0.49 24.57 4.99
C ASP A 452 -0.76 26.00 4.50
N SER A 453 -1.53 26.80 5.25
CA SER A 453 -1.73 28.22 4.89
C SER A 453 -0.45 29.03 5.14
N HIS A 454 -0.14 29.94 4.23
CA HIS A 454 1.08 30.75 4.30
C HIS A 454 1.17 31.62 5.57
N PRO A 455 2.37 31.78 6.19
CA PRO A 455 3.56 30.94 5.99
C PRO A 455 3.36 29.51 6.51
N CYS A 456 3.72 28.50 5.73
CA CYS A 456 3.57 27.10 6.16
C CYS A 456 4.48 26.84 7.37
N GLN A 457 3.90 26.40 8.48
CA GLN A 457 4.66 26.23 9.73
C GLN A 457 3.97 25.28 10.70
N TRP A 458 4.77 24.73 11.62
CA TRP A 458 4.30 24.01 12.79
C TRP A 458 3.84 24.99 13.87
N VAL A 459 2.65 24.76 14.43
CA VAL A 459 2.10 25.57 15.53
C VAL A 459 1.73 24.68 16.71
N ARG A 460 1.96 25.16 17.93
CA ARG A 460 1.52 24.45 19.14
C ARG A 460 -0.01 24.36 19.14
N CYS A 461 -0.51 23.16 19.38
CA CYS A 461 -1.92 22.81 19.34
C CYS A 461 -2.30 21.99 20.57
N ARG A 462 -3.44 22.31 21.19
CA ARG A 462 -4.08 21.47 22.21
C ARG A 462 -5.16 20.64 21.54
N LEU A 463 -5.08 19.33 21.74
CA LEU A 463 -6.05 18.34 21.28
C LEU A 463 -7.07 18.12 22.38
N GLU A 464 -8.36 18.08 22.04
CA GLU A 464 -9.45 17.68 22.94
C GLU A 464 -10.38 16.73 22.18
N LEU A 465 -10.35 15.45 22.53
CA LEU A 465 -11.26 14.44 22.00
C LEU A 465 -12.40 14.25 22.98
N GLU A 466 -13.61 14.57 22.54
CA GLU A 466 -14.85 14.46 23.29
C GLU A 466 -15.66 13.28 22.73
N ARG A 467 -16.02 12.34 23.60
CA ARG A 467 -16.87 11.19 23.28
C ARG A 467 -18.13 11.25 24.12
N LEU A 468 -19.29 11.17 23.47
CA LEU A 468 -20.60 10.99 24.08
C LEU A 468 -21.10 9.57 23.76
N GLY A 469 -21.45 8.82 24.79
CA GLY A 469 -22.08 7.52 24.63
C GLY A 469 -22.72 7.04 25.92
N THR A 470 -23.50 5.97 25.79
CA THR A 470 -24.04 5.17 26.89
C THR A 470 -23.06 4.05 27.24
N GLU A 471 -22.92 3.69 28.52
CA GLU A 471 -22.05 2.58 28.92
C GLU A 471 -22.52 1.27 28.27
N GLY A 472 -21.71 0.72 27.36
CA GLY A 472 -21.99 -0.55 26.69
C GLY A 472 -22.66 -0.48 25.31
N GLU A 473 -22.93 0.71 24.76
CA GLU A 473 -23.54 0.89 23.43
C GLU A 473 -22.62 1.63 22.42
N ALA A 474 -23.12 1.71 21.18
CA ALA A 474 -22.49 2.43 20.07
C ALA A 474 -22.18 3.89 20.44
N CYS A 475 -21.05 4.39 19.95
CA CYS A 475 -20.67 5.78 20.20
C CYS A 475 -21.60 6.71 19.40
N ASP A 476 -22.41 7.52 20.09
CA ASP A 476 -23.38 8.41 19.44
C ASP A 476 -22.70 9.59 18.76
N LEU A 477 -21.70 10.18 19.42
CA LEU A 477 -20.98 11.33 18.90
C LEU A 477 -19.53 11.35 19.41
N ALA A 478 -18.60 11.54 18.49
CA ALA A 478 -17.20 11.77 18.81
C ALA A 478 -16.64 12.94 18.02
N LEU A 479 -16.06 13.92 18.74
CA LEU A 479 -15.54 15.16 18.18
C LEU A 479 -14.11 15.39 18.64
N LEU A 480 -13.19 15.55 17.67
CA LEU A 480 -11.83 15.99 17.93
C LEU A 480 -11.71 17.50 17.70
N ARG A 481 -11.33 18.24 18.74
CA ARG A 481 -11.08 19.69 18.69
C ARG A 481 -9.58 19.95 18.69
N LEU A 482 -9.13 20.77 17.75
CA LEU A 482 -7.75 21.26 17.65
C LEU A 482 -7.74 22.75 17.96
N LEU A 483 -7.12 23.13 19.08
CA LEU A 483 -7.05 24.49 19.59
C LEU A 483 -5.62 25.02 19.42
N TYR A 484 -5.43 26.02 18.57
CA TYR A 484 -4.10 26.56 18.25
C TYR A 484 -4.11 28.08 18.14
N ARG A 485 -2.94 28.70 18.28
CA ARG A 485 -2.77 30.16 18.12
C ARG A 485 -2.20 30.50 16.75
N HIS A 486 -2.79 31.48 16.08
CA HIS A 486 -2.28 32.01 14.82
C HIS A 486 -2.50 33.53 14.74
N ALA A 487 -1.45 34.27 14.38
CA ALA A 487 -1.49 35.74 14.24
C ALA A 487 -2.14 36.44 15.45
N SER A 488 -1.73 36.05 16.68
CA SER A 488 -2.28 36.52 17.97
C SER A 488 -3.76 36.18 18.26
N SER A 489 -4.43 35.45 17.37
CA SER A 489 -5.81 34.97 17.56
C SER A 489 -5.85 33.49 17.92
N ASP A 490 -6.71 33.13 18.87
CA ASP A 490 -7.06 31.73 19.15
C ASP A 490 -7.92 31.18 18.00
N ARG A 491 -7.54 30.03 17.49
CA ARG A 491 -8.21 29.31 16.40
C ARG A 491 -8.63 27.94 16.89
N LYS A 492 -9.75 27.48 16.35
CA LYS A 492 -10.34 26.19 16.65
C LYS A 492 -10.73 25.51 15.36
N MET A 493 -10.28 24.27 15.20
CA MET A 493 -10.80 23.34 14.22
C MET A 493 -11.52 22.22 14.97
N ALA A 494 -12.63 21.71 14.44
CA ALA A 494 -13.36 20.59 15.00
C ALA A 494 -13.60 19.57 13.90
N LEU A 495 -13.38 18.32 14.22
CA LEU A 495 -13.49 17.19 13.30
C LEU A 495 -14.46 16.17 13.88
N ASN A 496 -15.50 15.83 13.11
CA ASN A 496 -16.39 14.73 13.44
C ASN A 496 -15.66 13.40 13.13
N LEU A 497 -15.53 12.53 14.12
CA LEU A 497 -14.82 11.27 13.90
C LEU A 497 -15.58 10.28 13.01
N ALA A 498 -16.87 10.49 12.75
CA ALA A 498 -17.59 9.74 11.73
C ALA A 498 -17.03 9.98 10.31
N GLU A 499 -16.45 11.16 10.05
CA GLU A 499 -15.85 11.51 8.75
C GLU A 499 -14.42 10.99 8.60
N VAL A 500 -13.81 10.48 9.68
CA VAL A 500 -12.43 10.01 9.67
C VAL A 500 -12.36 8.66 8.95
N THR A 501 -11.57 8.65 7.88
CA THR A 501 -11.34 7.44 7.07
C THR A 501 -10.16 6.64 7.58
N SER A 502 -9.11 7.31 8.09
CA SER A 502 -7.93 6.67 8.66
C SER A 502 -7.19 7.58 9.64
N ALA A 503 -6.59 7.00 10.68
CA ALA A 503 -5.63 7.67 11.56
C ALA A 503 -4.40 6.77 11.70
N CYS A 504 -3.23 7.22 11.26
CA CYS A 504 -2.06 6.34 11.13
C CYS A 504 -0.73 7.03 11.42
N ASP A 505 0.28 6.20 11.68
CA ASP A 505 1.64 6.65 11.90
C ASP A 505 2.32 7.01 10.58
N LEU A 506 2.71 8.28 10.46
CA LEU A 506 3.44 8.88 9.34
C LEU A 506 4.83 9.37 9.77
N SER A 507 5.30 8.94 10.95
CA SER A 507 6.58 9.35 11.54
C SER A 507 7.73 9.17 10.58
N ASP A 508 8.63 10.13 10.59
CA ASP A 508 9.89 10.06 9.87
C ASP A 508 11.05 10.02 10.89
N ARG A 509 12.28 10.19 10.40
CA ARG A 509 13.47 10.20 11.25
C ARG A 509 13.49 11.38 12.21
N GLU A 510 12.78 12.47 11.92
CA GLU A 510 12.79 13.71 12.69
C GLU A 510 11.61 13.84 13.64
N ARG A 511 10.41 13.42 13.22
CA ARG A 511 9.14 13.71 13.92
C ARG A 511 8.29 12.46 14.13
N ARG A 512 7.52 12.51 15.22
CA ARG A 512 6.45 11.54 15.53
C ARG A 512 5.14 12.05 15.00
N LEU A 513 4.78 11.60 13.80
CA LEU A 513 3.70 12.20 13.01
C LEU A 513 2.48 11.29 13.01
N LEU A 514 1.35 11.84 13.42
CA LEU A 514 0.02 11.29 13.21
C LEU A 514 -0.61 11.98 12.01
N GLY A 515 -1.02 11.21 11.01
CA GLY A 515 -1.93 11.66 9.96
C GLY A 515 -3.36 11.33 10.30
N ILE A 516 -4.26 12.29 10.18
CA ILE A 516 -5.71 12.07 10.28
C ILE A 516 -6.34 12.43 8.93
N TYR A 517 -7.01 11.44 8.37
CA TYR A 517 -7.63 11.49 7.06
C TYR A 517 -9.15 11.50 7.17
N THR A 518 -9.79 12.22 6.25
CA THR A 518 -11.24 12.34 6.18
C THR A 518 -11.66 12.26 4.72
N GLN A 519 -12.93 11.95 4.45
CA GLN A 519 -13.44 11.90 3.08
C GLN A 519 -13.21 13.22 2.34
N THR A 520 -13.56 14.35 2.97
CA THR A 520 -13.39 15.69 2.38
C THR A 520 -11.92 16.09 2.17
N LEU A 521 -11.02 15.65 3.05
CA LEU A 521 -9.59 15.92 2.89
C LEU A 521 -8.96 15.02 1.83
N ASN A 522 -9.43 13.78 1.69
CA ASN A 522 -8.98 12.86 0.65
C ASN A 522 -9.33 13.38 -0.76
N GLU A 523 -10.53 13.93 -0.96
CA GLU A 523 -10.92 14.61 -2.22
C GLU A 523 -10.01 15.80 -2.58
N LYS A 524 -9.43 16.43 -1.55
CA LYS A 524 -8.49 17.54 -1.70
C LYS A 524 -7.04 17.09 -1.69
N HIS A 525 -6.78 15.78 -1.72
CA HIS A 525 -5.47 15.17 -1.59
C HIS A 525 -4.69 15.73 -0.39
N SER A 526 -5.33 15.84 0.78
CA SER A 526 -4.77 16.47 1.97
C SER A 526 -5.15 15.70 3.24
N TYR A 527 -4.56 16.09 4.36
CA TYR A 527 -4.76 15.49 5.68
C TYR A 527 -4.23 16.35 6.80
N ILE A 528 -4.69 16.07 8.01
CA ILE A 528 -4.23 16.77 9.21
C ILE A 528 -2.94 16.09 9.69
N LYS A 529 -1.87 16.88 9.87
CA LYS A 529 -0.58 16.41 10.39
C LYS A 529 -0.38 16.90 11.82
N LEU A 530 -0.24 15.98 12.76
CA LEU A 530 0.03 16.25 14.17
C LEU A 530 1.38 15.65 14.57
N ALA A 531 2.27 16.44 15.15
CA ALA A 531 3.55 15.99 15.66
C ALA A 531 3.54 15.92 17.20
N PHE A 532 3.88 14.74 17.74
CA PHE A 532 3.95 14.47 19.18
C PHE A 532 5.39 14.52 19.70
N GLY A 533 5.53 14.74 21.02
CA GLY A 533 6.84 14.83 21.66
C GLY A 533 7.50 13.47 21.86
N THR A 534 6.69 12.43 22.06
CA THR A 534 7.17 11.07 22.32
C THR A 534 6.43 10.02 21.51
N ASP A 535 7.07 8.87 21.26
CA ASP A 535 6.43 7.72 20.62
C ASP A 535 5.23 7.20 21.43
N ARG A 536 5.31 7.21 22.77
CA ARG A 536 4.21 6.76 23.64
C ARG A 536 2.95 7.61 23.47
N GLU A 537 3.11 8.93 23.40
CA GLU A 537 1.99 9.84 23.13
C GLU A 537 1.41 9.60 21.74
N LEU A 538 2.25 9.43 20.73
CA LEU A 538 1.81 9.15 19.36
C LEU A 538 0.97 7.86 19.31
N GLU A 539 1.48 6.75 19.85
CA GLU A 539 0.79 5.46 19.84
C GLU A 539 -0.53 5.49 20.61
N ASP A 540 -0.54 6.13 21.80
CA ASP A 540 -1.74 6.30 22.60
C ASP A 540 -2.85 7.08 21.84
N TRP A 541 -2.48 8.12 21.09
CA TRP A 541 -3.43 8.87 20.26
C TRP A 541 -3.87 8.13 19.00
N ILE A 542 -2.97 7.40 18.32
CA ILE A 542 -3.33 6.52 17.20
C ILE A 542 -4.34 5.48 17.67
N ALA A 543 -4.05 4.79 18.77
CA ALA A 543 -4.92 3.77 19.32
C ALA A 543 -6.28 4.37 19.67
N THR A 544 -6.30 5.45 20.45
CA THR A 544 -7.55 6.09 20.90
C THR A 544 -8.43 6.50 19.71
N LEU A 545 -7.87 7.16 18.70
CA LEU A 545 -8.65 7.63 17.54
C LEU A 545 -9.23 6.47 16.74
N ASN A 546 -8.43 5.44 16.44
CA ASN A 546 -8.93 4.27 15.72
C ASN A 546 -10.00 3.51 16.51
N LEU A 547 -9.86 3.37 17.83
CA LEU A 547 -10.87 2.74 18.69
C LEU A 547 -12.19 3.49 18.68
N VAL A 548 -12.14 4.83 18.75
CA VAL A 548 -13.37 5.64 18.71
C VAL A 548 -14.01 5.59 17.32
N VAL A 549 -13.23 5.66 16.24
CA VAL A 549 -13.74 5.51 14.87
C VAL A 549 -14.40 4.15 14.66
N LEU A 550 -13.79 3.06 15.15
CA LEU A 550 -14.40 1.72 15.11
C LEU A 550 -15.72 1.67 15.89
N GLY A 551 -15.75 2.25 17.09
CA GLY A 551 -16.96 2.33 17.91
C GLY A 551 -18.09 3.17 17.30
N MET A 552 -17.75 4.20 16.52
CA MET A 552 -18.74 4.99 15.74
C MET A 552 -19.32 4.18 14.56
N ARG A 553 -18.57 3.20 14.04
CA ARG A 553 -18.99 2.35 12.91
C ARG A 553 -19.72 1.08 13.34
N GLY A 554 -19.92 0.85 14.63
CA GLY A 554 -20.54 -0.38 15.16
C GLY A 554 -19.58 -1.59 15.25
N MET A 555 -18.31 -1.40 14.90
CA MET A 555 -17.29 -2.46 14.85
C MET A 555 -16.60 -2.63 16.21
N HIS A 556 -17.34 -3.12 17.21
CA HIS A 556 -16.89 -3.16 18.60
C HIS A 556 -15.84 -4.24 18.91
N ASP A 557 -15.80 -5.33 18.15
CA ASP A 557 -14.81 -6.39 18.32
C ASP A 557 -13.47 -6.07 17.61
N GLY A 558 -13.49 -5.11 16.68
CA GLY A 558 -12.39 -4.67 15.82
C GLY A 558 -11.67 -5.76 15.03
N ALA A 559 -12.24 -6.97 14.98
CA ALA A 559 -11.79 -8.06 14.13
C ALA A 559 -12.03 -7.69 12.66
N VAL A 560 -11.14 -8.14 11.78
CA VAL A 560 -11.29 -7.89 10.36
C VAL A 560 -12.34 -8.84 9.78
N GLN A 561 -13.29 -8.29 9.02
CA GLN A 561 -14.34 -9.10 8.39
C GLN A 561 -13.77 -10.00 7.27
N PRO A 562 -14.33 -11.20 7.04
CA PRO A 562 -13.84 -12.12 6.01
C PRO A 562 -13.78 -11.54 4.58
N GLY A 563 -14.67 -10.60 4.26
CA GLY A 563 -14.74 -9.93 2.96
C GLY A 563 -13.89 -8.66 2.82
N ALA A 564 -12.90 -8.47 3.70
CA ALA A 564 -12.09 -7.25 3.70
C ALA A 564 -11.07 -7.22 2.55
N ALA A 565 -10.77 -6.02 2.04
CA ALA A 565 -9.55 -5.80 1.26
C ALA A 565 -8.40 -5.46 2.20
N TRP A 566 -7.21 -5.95 1.88
CA TRP A 566 -6.01 -5.76 2.67
C TRP A 566 -4.96 -5.01 1.86
N GLY A 567 -4.15 -4.21 2.52
CA GLY A 567 -3.05 -3.52 1.85
C GLY A 567 -1.89 -3.25 2.79
N VAL A 568 -0.70 -3.14 2.20
CA VAL A 568 0.55 -2.88 2.90
C VAL A 568 1.19 -1.63 2.32
N ALA A 569 1.54 -0.70 3.18
CA ALA A 569 2.34 0.46 2.81
C ALA A 569 3.83 0.08 2.68
N GLU A 570 4.64 0.84 1.94
CA GLU A 570 6.10 0.58 1.81
C GLU A 570 6.83 0.54 3.17
N ARG A 571 6.29 1.21 4.19
CA ARG A 571 6.78 1.17 5.58
C ARG A 571 6.46 -0.15 6.31
N GLY A 572 5.62 -0.98 5.72
CA GLY A 572 5.15 -2.27 6.21
C GLY A 572 3.87 -2.20 7.05
N HIS A 573 3.29 -1.01 7.25
CA HIS A 573 2.02 -0.88 7.97
C HIS A 573 0.88 -1.53 7.19
N VAL A 574 0.02 -2.26 7.91
CA VAL A 574 -1.14 -2.94 7.34
C VAL A 574 -2.38 -2.06 7.46
N PHE A 575 -3.11 -1.97 6.36
CA PHE A 575 -4.40 -1.31 6.27
C PHE A 575 -5.44 -2.30 5.80
N VAL A 576 -6.66 -2.15 6.30
CA VAL A 576 -7.79 -2.96 5.87
C VAL A 576 -8.96 -2.07 5.49
N HIS A 577 -9.67 -2.48 4.46
CA HIS A 577 -10.97 -1.94 4.11
C HIS A 577 -11.99 -3.04 4.35
N ASP A 578 -12.79 -2.86 5.39
CA ASP A 578 -13.93 -3.70 5.71
C ASP A 578 -15.19 -2.85 5.87
N VAL A 579 -16.30 -3.41 5.40
CA VAL A 579 -17.64 -2.84 5.55
C VAL A 579 -18.40 -3.76 6.49
N ASP A 580 -19.08 -3.18 7.48
CA ASP A 580 -19.96 -3.95 8.35
C ASP A 580 -21.22 -4.34 7.57
N ILE A 581 -21.33 -5.62 7.20
CA ILE A 581 -22.44 -6.18 6.42
C ILE A 581 -23.76 -6.14 7.23
N THR A 582 -23.71 -5.89 8.54
CA THR A 582 -24.90 -5.78 9.38
C THR A 582 -25.62 -4.43 9.29
N GLN A 583 -25.01 -3.42 8.65
CA GLN A 583 -25.65 -2.11 8.42
C GLN A 583 -26.58 -2.14 7.21
N SER A 584 -27.82 -1.68 7.40
CA SER A 584 -28.90 -1.65 6.40
C SER A 584 -28.73 -0.63 5.26
N HIS A 585 -27.52 -0.08 5.07
CA HIS A 585 -27.21 0.99 4.11
C HIS A 585 -26.20 0.56 3.03
N ILE A 586 -26.18 -0.74 2.70
CA ILE A 586 -25.32 -1.28 1.62
C ILE A 586 -25.69 -0.69 0.26
N ASP A 587 -26.95 -0.29 0.06
CA ASP A 587 -27.50 0.10 -1.25
C ASP A 587 -26.97 1.43 -1.83
N ASP A 588 -26.24 2.24 -1.06
CA ASP A 588 -25.79 3.60 -1.46
C ASP A 588 -24.25 3.77 -1.57
N MET A 589 -23.44 2.71 -1.42
CA MET A 589 -21.97 2.87 -1.41
C MET A 589 -21.42 3.34 -2.77
N ALA A 590 -20.88 4.56 -2.80
CA ALA A 590 -20.14 5.08 -3.93
C ALA A 590 -18.68 4.62 -3.88
N MET A 591 -17.99 4.62 -5.03
CA MET A 591 -16.55 4.28 -5.11
C MET A 591 -15.66 5.21 -4.25
N THR A 592 -16.20 6.36 -3.81
CA THR A 592 -15.57 7.32 -2.90
C THR A 592 -15.64 6.92 -1.42
N ASP A 593 -16.39 5.87 -1.08
CA ASP A 593 -16.67 5.47 0.31
C ASP A 593 -15.72 4.35 0.81
N ILE A 594 -14.74 3.97 -0.02
CA ILE A 594 -13.71 2.99 0.34
C ILE A 594 -12.75 3.60 1.37
N SER A 595 -13.03 3.35 2.66
CA SER A 595 -12.17 3.80 3.77
C SER A 595 -11.17 2.71 4.19
N TRP A 596 -9.91 3.11 4.36
CA TRP A 596 -8.82 2.22 4.78
C TRP A 596 -8.44 2.48 6.23
N ARG A 597 -8.83 1.59 7.14
CA ARG A 597 -8.45 1.69 8.55
C ARG A 597 -7.06 1.11 8.78
N HIS A 598 -6.29 1.77 9.63
CA HIS A 598 -4.99 1.27 10.07
C HIS A 598 -5.22 0.09 11.02
N LEU A 599 -4.76 -1.11 10.64
CA LEU A 599 -4.97 -2.29 11.47
C LEU A 599 -4.20 -2.16 12.78
N GLY A 600 -3.00 -1.57 12.72
CA GLY A 600 -2.05 -1.34 13.81
C GLY A 600 -1.42 -2.62 14.34
N GLY A 601 -0.08 -2.68 14.28
CA GLY A 601 0.62 -3.94 14.46
C GLY A 601 0.78 -4.73 13.16
N GLY A 602 1.78 -5.59 13.11
CA GLY A 602 2.31 -6.20 11.90
C GLY A 602 3.19 -5.24 11.08
N HIS A 603 4.39 -5.70 10.70
CA HIS A 603 5.19 -5.09 9.65
C HIS A 603 5.48 -6.13 8.58
N PHE A 604 4.87 -5.97 7.41
CA PHE A 604 4.95 -6.98 6.35
C PHE A 604 5.46 -6.39 5.05
N GLN A 605 5.83 -7.28 4.12
CA GLN A 605 6.10 -6.94 2.73
C GLN A 605 4.86 -7.11 1.87
N MET A 606 4.04 -8.12 2.18
CA MET A 606 2.82 -8.45 1.47
C MET A 606 1.81 -9.12 2.40
N VAL A 607 0.56 -9.14 1.96
CA VAL A 607 -0.56 -9.77 2.65
C VAL A 607 -1.48 -10.37 1.60
N GLU A 608 -1.97 -11.59 1.83
CA GLU A 608 -2.95 -12.26 0.98
C GLU A 608 -4.09 -12.79 1.82
N SER A 609 -5.31 -12.71 1.28
CA SER A 609 -6.54 -13.11 1.96
C SER A 609 -7.42 -13.96 1.06
N CYS A 610 -8.49 -14.53 1.61
CA CYS A 610 -9.54 -15.15 0.81
C CYS A 610 -10.93 -14.93 1.45
N PRO A 611 -12.02 -15.10 0.69
CA PRO A 611 -13.38 -14.89 1.20
C PRO A 611 -13.79 -15.76 2.39
N ALA A 612 -13.02 -16.81 2.70
CA ALA A 612 -13.21 -17.62 3.91
C ALA A 612 -12.72 -16.93 5.20
N GLY A 613 -12.08 -15.76 5.10
CA GLY A 613 -11.55 -14.98 6.22
C GLY A 613 -10.17 -15.43 6.71
N VAL A 614 -9.50 -16.30 5.96
CA VAL A 614 -8.09 -16.65 6.22
C VAL A 614 -7.19 -15.66 5.51
N THR A 615 -6.24 -15.10 6.25
CA THR A 615 -5.28 -14.12 5.77
C THR A 615 -3.88 -14.51 6.21
N TRP A 616 -2.93 -14.50 5.27
CA TRP A 616 -1.51 -14.68 5.53
C TRP A 616 -0.74 -13.41 5.17
N ALA A 617 0.41 -13.21 5.81
CA ALA A 617 1.33 -12.14 5.49
C ALA A 617 2.77 -12.64 5.52
N LEU A 618 3.64 -12.02 4.73
CA LEU A 618 5.08 -12.27 4.79
C LEU A 618 5.81 -11.10 5.44
N GLY A 619 6.55 -11.39 6.50
CA GLY A 619 7.44 -10.44 7.17
C GLY A 619 8.59 -10.00 6.28
N ASN A 620 9.27 -8.92 6.66
CA ASN A 620 10.46 -8.46 5.94
C ASN A 620 11.64 -9.41 6.10
N ASN A 621 11.64 -10.18 7.19
CA ASN A 621 12.54 -11.31 7.42
C ASN A 621 12.12 -12.61 6.71
N LYS A 622 11.08 -12.57 5.85
CA LYS A 622 10.57 -13.71 5.07
C LYS A 622 9.87 -14.80 5.89
N THR A 623 9.55 -14.53 7.15
CA THR A 623 8.70 -15.40 7.98
C THR A 623 7.23 -15.22 7.55
N ALA A 624 6.51 -16.33 7.43
CA ALA A 624 5.07 -16.32 7.14
C ALA A 624 4.26 -16.23 8.44
N TRP A 625 3.17 -15.47 8.38
CA TRP A 625 2.29 -15.19 9.52
C TRP A 625 0.83 -15.37 9.13
N ALA A 626 0.03 -15.98 9.99
CA ALA A 626 -1.42 -16.11 9.81
C ALA A 626 -2.16 -15.11 10.71
N TYR A 627 -3.18 -14.44 10.19
CA TYR A 627 -4.04 -13.58 10.99
C TYR A 627 -4.92 -14.44 11.91
N THR A 628 -4.94 -14.11 13.21
CA THR A 628 -5.59 -14.94 14.22
C THR A 628 -7.11 -14.71 14.35
N GLY A 629 -7.66 -13.75 13.59
CA GLY A 629 -8.98 -13.18 13.84
C GLY A 629 -9.03 -12.36 15.14
N GLY A 630 -7.86 -12.03 15.71
CA GLY A 630 -7.73 -11.33 16.97
C GLY A 630 -7.95 -9.83 16.87
N TYR A 631 -7.98 -9.20 18.04
CA TYR A 631 -8.10 -7.76 18.22
C TYR A 631 -7.09 -7.26 19.28
N GLY A 632 -6.55 -6.04 19.10
CA GLY A 632 -5.54 -5.44 19.97
C GLY A 632 -4.09 -5.64 19.52
N GLY A 633 -3.15 -5.57 20.47
CA GLY A 633 -1.72 -5.71 20.17
C GLY A 633 -1.11 -4.53 19.40
N GLY A 634 0.22 -4.56 19.22
CA GLY A 634 0.99 -3.46 18.62
C GLY A 634 0.70 -2.12 19.28
N VAL A 635 0.27 -1.14 18.47
CA VAL A 635 -0.12 0.21 18.92
C VAL A 635 -1.32 0.21 19.87
N PHE A 636 -2.16 -0.84 19.84
CA PHE A 636 -3.33 -1.00 20.72
C PHE A 636 -3.00 -1.71 22.04
N LYS A 637 -1.73 -2.07 22.27
CA LYS A 637 -1.29 -2.76 23.48
C LYS A 637 -1.50 -1.90 24.73
N GLY A 638 -2.16 -2.47 25.74
CA GLY A 638 -2.40 -1.81 27.02
C GLY A 638 -3.78 -1.17 27.17
N VAL A 639 -4.61 -1.20 26.12
CA VAL A 639 -6.02 -0.81 26.22
C VAL A 639 -6.78 -1.97 26.89
N THR A 640 -7.30 -1.73 28.11
CA THR A 640 -7.95 -2.76 28.94
C THR A 640 -9.15 -3.41 28.24
N GLY A 641 -9.21 -4.74 28.22
CA GLY A 641 -10.32 -5.49 27.61
C GLY A 641 -10.24 -5.69 26.09
N HIS A 642 -9.16 -5.22 25.43
CA HIS A 642 -9.07 -5.16 23.97
C HIS A 642 -7.95 -6.05 23.38
N ASN A 643 -7.44 -7.05 24.12
CA ASN A 643 -6.46 -8.02 23.60
C ASN A 643 -7.09 -9.41 23.52
N VAL A 644 -7.43 -9.83 22.29
CA VAL A 644 -8.05 -11.13 22.00
C VAL A 644 -7.23 -11.81 20.92
N ARG A 645 -6.80 -13.07 21.16
CA ARG A 645 -5.98 -13.87 20.23
C ARG A 645 -4.72 -13.14 19.74
N VAL A 646 -4.04 -12.44 20.64
CA VAL A 646 -2.74 -11.81 20.37
C VAL A 646 -1.59 -12.69 20.87
N GLY A 647 -0.51 -12.77 20.10
CA GLY A 647 0.69 -13.55 20.40
C GLY A 647 1.98 -12.74 20.20
N PRO A 648 3.14 -13.26 20.58
CA PRO A 648 4.41 -12.62 20.28
C PRO A 648 4.64 -12.54 18.77
N MET A 649 5.14 -11.39 18.30
CA MET A 649 5.50 -11.19 16.91
C MET A 649 6.88 -10.53 16.82
N SER A 650 7.68 -10.97 15.85
CA SER A 650 8.92 -10.29 15.51
C SER A 650 9.15 -10.20 14.01
N ASP A 651 9.83 -9.15 13.59
CA ASP A 651 10.25 -8.95 12.21
C ASP A 651 11.63 -8.31 12.18
N MET A 652 12.32 -8.37 11.04
CA MET A 652 13.65 -7.77 10.87
C MET A 652 13.71 -6.97 9.58
N LYS A 653 14.16 -5.73 9.69
CA LYS A 653 14.48 -4.86 8.55
C LYS A 653 15.94 -4.46 8.61
N CYS A 654 16.55 -4.27 7.45
CA CYS A 654 17.86 -3.63 7.38
C CYS A 654 17.72 -2.14 7.06
N VAL A 655 18.73 -1.37 7.47
CA VAL A 655 18.91 0.03 7.12
C VAL A 655 20.32 0.16 6.55
N TYR A 656 20.40 0.83 5.41
CA TYR A 656 21.66 1.15 4.78
C TYR A 656 22.16 2.49 5.30
N ILE A 657 23.40 2.49 5.79
CA ILE A 657 24.11 3.67 6.24
C ILE A 657 25.41 3.74 5.47
N TYR A 658 25.73 4.91 4.94
CA TYR A 658 26.90 5.11 4.12
C TYR A 658 27.95 5.85 4.91
N GLU A 659 29.16 5.32 4.91
CA GLU A 659 30.31 6.03 5.47
C GLU A 659 31.10 6.67 4.33
N ASN A 660 31.29 7.97 4.42
CA ASN A 660 31.92 8.83 3.44
C ASN A 660 33.26 9.33 3.97
N GLN A 661 34.29 9.31 3.12
CA GLN A 661 35.59 9.90 3.41
C GLN A 661 36.14 10.65 2.20
N ARG A 662 36.87 11.74 2.44
CA ARG A 662 37.51 12.55 1.40
C ARG A 662 39.03 12.41 1.46
N TRP A 663 39.65 12.35 0.30
CA TRP A 663 41.09 12.36 0.17
C TRP A 663 41.64 13.74 0.47
N ASN A 664 42.74 13.80 1.20
CA ASN A 664 43.52 15.01 1.39
C ASN A 664 45.02 14.72 1.24
N PRO A 665 45.83 15.71 0.83
CA PRO A 665 47.26 15.50 0.54
C PRO A 665 48.12 15.06 1.73
N ILE A 666 47.68 15.33 2.95
CA ILE A 666 48.49 15.15 4.17
C ILE A 666 48.23 13.80 4.84
N SER A 667 46.98 13.37 4.89
CA SER A 667 46.50 12.18 5.62
C SER A 667 45.74 11.17 4.75
N GLY A 668 45.65 11.42 3.44
CA GLY A 668 44.92 10.56 2.52
C GLY A 668 43.41 10.62 2.77
N PHE A 669 42.71 9.49 2.64
CA PHE A 669 41.28 9.45 2.92
C PHE A 669 40.99 9.56 4.41
N ALA A 670 40.37 10.66 4.82
CA ALA A 670 40.08 10.96 6.21
C ALA A 670 38.60 11.31 6.44
N PRO A 671 38.09 11.09 7.66
CA PRO A 671 36.71 11.40 8.05
C PRO A 671 36.42 12.90 8.23
N ARG A 672 37.45 13.74 8.35
CA ARG A 672 37.33 15.20 8.49
C ARG A 672 38.25 15.88 7.49
N GLY A 673 37.68 16.40 6.41
CA GLY A 673 38.33 17.33 5.48
C GLY A 673 37.78 18.74 5.66
N LEU A 674 38.45 19.74 5.06
CA LEU A 674 38.03 21.15 5.07
C LEU A 674 36.59 21.32 4.55
N LEU A 675 35.86 22.29 5.14
CA LEU A 675 34.54 22.82 4.72
C LEU A 675 33.76 21.90 3.76
N THR A 676 33.22 20.79 4.30
CA THR A 676 32.49 19.79 3.51
C THR A 676 30.99 20.08 3.47
N ASP A 677 30.37 19.84 2.33
CA ASP A 677 28.92 19.90 2.10
C ASP A 677 28.16 18.65 2.59
N ARG A 678 28.86 17.54 2.87
CA ARG A 678 28.26 16.22 3.19
C ARG A 678 28.72 15.63 4.53
N TYR A 679 27.87 14.79 5.12
CA TYR A 679 28.13 14.11 6.39
C TYR A 679 29.02 12.87 6.24
N MET A 680 29.90 12.63 7.23
CA MET A 680 30.73 11.42 7.31
C MET A 680 29.88 10.15 7.30
N TRP A 681 28.74 10.18 7.98
CA TRP A 681 27.77 9.09 7.98
C TRP A 681 26.49 9.63 7.41
N SER A 682 25.99 9.01 6.35
CA SER A 682 24.83 9.50 5.63
C SER A 682 23.89 8.41 5.15
N ASP A 683 22.76 8.86 4.62
CA ASP A 683 21.92 8.10 3.71
C ASP A 683 22.60 7.92 2.34
N ALA A 684 21.93 7.23 1.41
CA ALA A 684 22.44 7.02 0.05
C ALA A 684 22.72 8.34 -0.68
N SER A 685 21.88 9.36 -0.43
CA SER A 685 22.04 10.68 -1.05
C SER A 685 23.30 11.42 -0.59
N GLY A 686 23.76 11.17 0.64
CA GLY A 686 24.85 11.92 1.27
C GLY A 686 24.41 13.20 1.99
N LEU A 687 23.14 13.62 1.85
CA LEU A 687 22.62 14.90 2.35
C LEU A 687 22.16 14.84 3.80
N VAL A 688 21.77 13.66 4.29
CA VAL A 688 21.20 13.51 5.63
C VAL A 688 22.18 12.76 6.53
N GLU A 689 22.53 13.32 7.68
CA GLU A 689 23.41 12.66 8.65
C GLU A 689 22.74 11.40 9.22
N CYS A 690 23.42 10.25 9.15
CA CYS A 690 22.89 8.97 9.59
C CYS A 690 23.90 8.23 10.49
N THR A 691 23.97 8.58 11.78
CA THR A 691 24.72 7.77 12.76
C THR A 691 23.79 6.80 13.48
N LYS A 692 24.30 5.73 14.11
CA LYS A 692 23.48 4.78 14.88
C LYS A 692 22.74 5.48 16.02
N GLU A 693 23.39 6.46 16.65
CA GLU A 693 22.87 7.20 17.81
C GLU A 693 21.81 8.24 17.42
N LYS A 694 21.96 8.86 16.24
CA LYS A 694 21.03 9.89 15.73
C LYS A 694 19.89 9.32 14.87
N THR A 695 20.06 8.11 14.33
CA THR A 695 19.03 7.47 13.50
C THR A 695 17.89 6.98 14.40
N LYS A 696 16.83 7.78 14.46
CA LYS A 696 15.60 7.43 15.16
C LYS A 696 14.93 6.25 14.45
N LEU A 697 14.50 5.26 15.23
CA LEU A 697 13.76 4.10 14.71
C LEU A 697 12.30 4.48 14.42
N ASP A 698 11.63 3.65 13.61
CA ASP A 698 10.29 3.96 13.07
C ASP A 698 9.24 4.05 14.18
N SER A 699 9.33 3.20 15.21
CA SER A 699 8.46 3.21 16.39
C SER A 699 9.19 2.65 17.63
N ILE A 700 8.53 2.64 18.80
CA ILE A 700 9.09 2.04 20.03
C ILE A 700 9.26 0.52 19.96
N HIS A 701 8.61 -0.13 19.01
CA HIS A 701 8.70 -1.59 18.84
C HIS A 701 9.97 -2.01 18.09
N TRP A 702 10.63 -1.08 17.41
CA TRP A 702 11.88 -1.34 16.71
C TRP A 702 13.08 -1.15 17.62
N HIS A 703 14.01 -2.11 17.55
CA HIS A 703 15.24 -2.12 18.33
C HIS A 703 16.44 -2.40 17.43
N TRP A 704 17.54 -1.67 17.61
CA TRP A 704 18.79 -1.99 16.94
C TRP A 704 19.30 -3.36 17.39
N THR A 705 19.69 -4.19 16.44
CA THR A 705 20.38 -5.44 16.77
C THR A 705 21.88 -5.21 16.90
N ALA A 706 22.59 -6.17 17.49
CA ALA A 706 24.05 -6.18 17.50
C ALA A 706 24.67 -6.57 16.14
N LEU A 707 23.87 -7.11 15.22
CA LEU A 707 24.31 -7.58 13.91
C LEU A 707 24.56 -6.39 12.97
N SER A 708 25.70 -6.44 12.27
CA SER A 708 25.96 -5.54 11.16
C SER A 708 26.97 -6.11 10.18
N SER A 709 26.76 -5.80 8.91
CA SER A 709 27.60 -6.26 7.81
C SER A 709 28.10 -5.07 6.98
N LYS A 710 29.23 -5.21 6.30
CA LYS A 710 29.82 -4.16 5.43
C LYS A 710 29.94 -4.69 4.01
N TYR A 711 29.56 -3.88 3.03
CA TYR A 711 29.63 -4.23 1.61
C TYR A 711 30.14 -3.04 0.77
N PRO A 712 30.77 -3.29 -0.39
CA PRO A 712 30.99 -2.26 -1.40
C PRO A 712 29.65 -1.77 -1.98
N GLU A 713 29.53 -0.46 -2.19
CA GLU A 713 28.44 0.10 -3.02
C GLU A 713 28.86 0.06 -4.48
N ILE A 714 28.20 -0.80 -5.26
CA ILE A 714 28.41 -0.91 -6.70
C ILE A 714 27.11 -0.43 -7.34
N ASP A 715 27.14 0.73 -7.98
CA ASP A 715 26.07 1.17 -8.88
C ASP A 715 26.11 0.25 -10.11
N CYS A 716 25.02 -0.47 -10.40
CA CYS A 716 24.89 -1.27 -11.61
C CYS A 716 24.40 -0.43 -12.80
#